data_AF-A0A7J4XMK1-F1
#
_entry.id   AF-A0A7J4XMK1-F1
#
_cell.length_a   1.000
_cell.length_b   1.000
_cell.length_c   1.000
_cell.angle_alpha   90.00
_cell.angle_beta   90.00
_cell.angle_gamma   90.00
#
_symmetry.space_group_name_H-M   'P 1'
#
loop_
_entity.id
_entity.type
_entity.pdbx_description
1 polymer ?
#
loop_
_entity_poly.entity_id
_entity_poly.type
_entity_poly.pdbx_seq_one_letter_code
_entity_poly.pdbx_strand_id
1 'polypeptide(L)'
;MKHKLLNYFCLFFILAFVAGCEDKEDIFTPKTYNVSGKVEKGPFINGSKITAQALDKNYNLTGEVYQGVITDNDGSFDFGEINLNSPYVLLTADGYYFNEVYGELSDGQISMQSIVNLTDNKQANVNILTHLKTQRMMQLIRNNIMDFDEADAKVQKEVLRNFGLERYADQDVCNFSIASGTEEAGALIVVSSALLKDRSDAELTEYLAMLSSEFKAEGRFMDDTKEKIRESSMLLKVNEISDNIIRRYKDLGVEVTVPNLNYFIDWDGDGIAGNEPDAGGDVTLTLDKEELEIPAEGGTFRVKIDCKVPVTLEKPAGIPGESISVETLKIFKFSDIDYTGTIQENELEIVVQPAAGALVRDKTITVYTTSGRLSVDLRLTQKGDPSKPVEFGEDGQKVITGIALMMATSMQDFSNLDGYYTQSFDGRSTAYRFIYEHTLTPSDSKLYSVWGNVYSTISRIKIFDSLLERSGVTEIPPFMAYIHQLAAVQYFQLASWWENVPYVISYDNSFAVTKQLVSRDLFANLVEDLNYCVEHSKLEPGKFDSSESFLYPSQGASLALLAKMYLHQKSYDQAYAHLKRIIDSGVYALELSSSASLTRNSRELIWGLLTSAQPESYENVLKENDYVPFVTYTEVLLSASECAYRLGNQGEAMDYLNRVRQARNLPPVSGADFIESLRSTWQSELKGFGSYFAFLRRNDLATGQLKIESYQQLLPIPQQEIDYPDSKLIQNPGWGKKQEETATF
;
A
#
# COMPACT_ATOMS: atom_id res chain seq x y z
N MET A 1 -44.36 51.83 -110.95
CA MET A 1 -43.32 50.97 -110.33
C MET A 1 -43.08 51.53 -108.92
N LYS A 2 -43.28 50.89 -107.75
CA LYS A 2 -43.97 49.67 -107.26
C LYS A 2 -44.12 49.86 -105.71
N HIS A 3 -45.37 50.11 -105.21
CA HIS A 3 -45.99 50.11 -103.83
C HIS A 3 -45.20 50.41 -102.51
N LYS A 4 -45.75 50.92 -101.39
CA LYS A 4 -46.73 51.97 -100.92
C LYS A 4 -46.68 51.96 -99.35
N LEU A 5 -46.98 53.09 -98.69
CA LEU A 5 -47.26 53.33 -97.23
C LEU A 5 -46.09 53.39 -96.21
N LEU A 6 -45.93 54.54 -95.52
CA LEU A 6 -45.79 54.61 -94.04
C LEU A 6 -46.08 56.05 -93.55
N ASN A 7 -47.08 56.18 -92.68
CA ASN A 7 -47.60 57.42 -92.11
C ASN A 7 -47.81 57.16 -90.60
N TYR A 8 -47.72 58.21 -89.77
CA TYR A 8 -48.02 58.31 -88.33
C TYR A 8 -46.92 57.93 -87.31
N PHE A 9 -46.36 58.94 -86.65
CA PHE A 9 -46.18 58.91 -85.19
C PHE A 9 -46.30 60.35 -84.64
N CYS A 10 -47.51 60.67 -84.20
CA CYS A 10 -47.90 61.90 -83.52
C CYS A 10 -47.68 61.77 -82.01
N LEU A 11 -47.57 62.94 -81.35
CA LEU A 11 -47.71 63.19 -79.91
C LEU A 11 -46.63 62.58 -79.00
N PHE A 12 -45.62 63.37 -78.63
CA PHE A 12 -45.06 63.35 -77.27
C PHE A 12 -44.22 64.63 -77.07
N PHE A 13 -44.85 65.67 -76.54
CA PHE A 13 -44.15 66.88 -76.08
C PHE A 13 -44.88 67.49 -74.88
N ILE A 14 -44.97 66.74 -73.79
CA ILE A 14 -45.05 67.26 -72.42
C ILE A 14 -44.26 66.27 -71.55
N LEU A 15 -43.51 66.79 -70.59
CA LEU A 15 -42.60 66.12 -69.63
C LEU A 15 -41.12 66.07 -70.03
N ALA A 16 -40.44 67.16 -69.73
CA ALA A 16 -39.05 67.14 -69.31
C ALA A 16 -38.99 67.75 -67.91
N PHE A 17 -38.97 66.91 -66.86
CA PHE A 17 -38.25 67.12 -65.60
C PHE A 17 -38.35 65.82 -64.78
N VAL A 18 -37.26 65.47 -64.10
CA VAL A 18 -36.99 64.24 -63.33
C VAL A 18 -36.46 63.05 -64.16
N ALA A 19 -35.13 62.97 -64.21
CA ALA A 19 -34.40 61.71 -64.29
C ALA A 19 -33.97 61.34 -62.86
N GLY A 20 -34.20 60.10 -62.43
CA GLY A 20 -33.73 59.60 -61.13
C GLY A 20 -34.23 58.21 -60.75
N CYS A 21 -33.29 57.25 -60.77
CA CYS A 21 -33.23 55.94 -60.09
C CYS A 21 -34.27 54.84 -60.40
N GLU A 22 -33.78 53.75 -61.02
CA GLU A 22 -34.26 52.40 -60.75
C GLU A 22 -33.02 51.54 -60.43
N ASP A 23 -32.97 51.05 -59.18
CA ASP A 23 -31.90 50.23 -58.61
C ASP A 23 -31.82 48.87 -59.31
N LYS A 24 -30.61 48.41 -59.62
CA LYS A 24 -30.37 47.01 -60.00
C LYS A 24 -30.33 46.19 -58.72
N GLU A 25 -31.36 45.38 -58.48
CA GLU A 25 -31.30 44.30 -57.49
C GLU A 25 -30.15 43.34 -57.87
N ASP A 26 -29.15 43.24 -56.99
CA ASP A 26 -28.18 42.15 -57.00
C ASP A 26 -28.93 40.85 -56.71
N ILE A 27 -29.23 40.06 -57.74
CA ILE A 27 -29.79 38.72 -57.57
C ILE A 27 -28.67 37.81 -57.03
N PHE A 28 -28.60 37.67 -55.71
CA PHE A 28 -27.71 36.71 -55.07
C PHE A 28 -28.32 35.31 -55.14
N THR A 29 -27.53 34.30 -55.55
CA THR A 29 -27.94 32.90 -55.52
C THR A 29 -27.66 32.31 -54.15
N PRO A 30 -28.68 31.82 -53.40
CA PRO A 30 -28.48 31.19 -52.09
C PRO A 30 -27.43 30.08 -52.16
N LYS A 31 -26.55 30.02 -51.15
CA LYS A 31 -25.57 28.94 -50.99
C LYS A 31 -25.93 28.11 -49.77
N THR A 32 -25.62 26.82 -49.82
CA THR A 32 -25.82 25.88 -48.72
C THR A 32 -24.61 25.92 -47.78
N TYR A 33 -24.87 26.05 -46.48
CA TYR A 33 -23.85 26.02 -45.43
C TYR A 33 -24.25 25.01 -44.35
N ASN A 34 -23.28 24.31 -43.79
CA ASN A 34 -23.50 23.47 -42.60
C ASN A 34 -23.27 24.29 -41.34
N VAL A 35 -24.17 24.22 -40.37
CA VAL A 35 -24.07 24.99 -39.12
C VAL A 35 -24.20 24.07 -37.92
N SER A 36 -23.06 23.75 -37.33
CA SER A 36 -22.95 22.94 -36.12
C SER A 36 -21.81 23.43 -35.22
N GLY A 37 -21.89 23.09 -33.94
CA GLY A 37 -20.93 23.51 -32.93
C GLY A 37 -21.38 23.15 -31.53
N LYS A 38 -20.71 23.71 -30.53
CA LYS A 38 -21.03 23.52 -29.12
C LYS A 38 -21.38 24.82 -28.41
N VAL A 39 -22.17 24.75 -27.34
CA VAL A 39 -22.46 25.86 -26.44
C VAL A 39 -21.81 25.62 -25.08
N GLU A 40 -20.82 26.44 -24.74
CA GLU A 40 -19.83 26.12 -23.70
C GLU A 40 -19.52 27.33 -22.80
N LYS A 41 -20.16 27.34 -21.61
CA LYS A 41 -19.72 28.02 -20.37
C LYS A 41 -19.13 26.95 -19.45
N GLY A 42 -19.99 26.04 -19.00
CA GLY A 42 -19.79 24.60 -19.10
C GLY A 42 -20.68 24.05 -20.22
N PRO A 43 -20.75 22.73 -20.48
CA PRO A 43 -21.66 22.22 -21.49
C PRO A 43 -23.10 22.62 -21.14
N PHE A 44 -23.80 23.26 -22.07
CA PHE A 44 -25.23 23.48 -21.94
C PHE A 44 -25.96 22.14 -21.91
N ILE A 45 -27.01 22.04 -21.11
CA ILE A 45 -27.73 20.78 -20.95
C ILE A 45 -28.66 20.49 -22.13
N ASN A 46 -29.00 19.22 -22.30
CA ASN A 46 -29.98 18.77 -23.29
C ASN A 46 -31.32 19.51 -23.12
N GLY A 47 -31.88 19.97 -24.24
CA GLY A 47 -33.14 20.72 -24.29
C GLY A 47 -32.96 22.24 -24.18
N SER A 48 -31.73 22.73 -23.98
CA SER A 48 -31.42 24.16 -24.13
C SER A 48 -31.70 24.61 -25.57
N LYS A 49 -32.12 25.86 -25.73
CA LYS A 49 -32.54 26.40 -27.03
C LYS A 49 -31.35 27.01 -27.75
N ILE A 50 -31.25 26.79 -29.06
CA ILE A 50 -30.28 27.46 -29.94
C ILE A 50 -31.02 28.02 -31.15
N THR A 51 -30.68 29.23 -31.56
CA THR A 51 -31.24 29.87 -32.75
C THR A 51 -30.13 30.39 -33.65
N ALA A 52 -30.29 30.23 -34.96
CA ALA A 52 -29.44 30.80 -35.98
C ALA A 52 -30.25 31.83 -36.77
N GLN A 53 -29.85 33.10 -36.69
CA GLN A 53 -30.49 34.20 -37.43
C GLN A 53 -29.58 34.59 -38.59
N ALA A 54 -30.10 34.54 -39.82
CA ALA A 54 -29.33 34.86 -41.01
C ALA A 54 -29.06 36.37 -41.09
N LEU A 55 -27.85 36.71 -41.52
CA LEU A 55 -27.42 38.08 -41.76
C LEU A 55 -27.25 38.31 -43.27
N ASP A 56 -27.49 39.52 -43.75
CA ASP A 56 -27.19 39.91 -45.13
C ASP A 56 -25.71 40.27 -45.31
N LYS A 57 -25.31 40.63 -46.54
CA LYS A 57 -23.94 41.09 -46.86
C LYS A 57 -23.52 42.37 -46.12
N ASN A 58 -24.49 43.10 -45.55
CA ASN A 58 -24.30 44.30 -44.75
C ASN A 58 -24.49 44.01 -43.24
N TYR A 59 -24.54 42.74 -42.84
CA TYR A 59 -24.61 42.27 -41.45
C TYR A 59 -25.87 42.72 -40.70
N ASN A 60 -26.95 42.96 -41.45
CA ASN A 60 -28.28 43.19 -40.91
C ASN A 60 -29.06 41.88 -40.89
N LEU A 61 -29.97 41.75 -39.92
CA LEU A 61 -30.85 40.59 -39.83
C LEU A 61 -31.77 40.55 -41.05
N THR A 62 -31.82 39.41 -41.74
CA THR A 62 -32.72 39.20 -42.88
C THR A 62 -34.16 38.90 -42.44
N GLY A 63 -34.32 38.48 -41.18
CA GLY A 63 -35.57 37.94 -40.63
C GLY A 63 -35.72 36.42 -40.79
N GLU A 64 -34.79 35.76 -41.50
CA GLU A 64 -34.74 34.29 -41.57
C GLU A 64 -34.14 33.74 -40.28
N VAL A 65 -34.90 32.85 -39.62
CA VAL A 65 -34.53 32.26 -38.32
C VAL A 65 -34.67 30.75 -38.38
N TYR A 66 -33.62 30.05 -37.99
CA TYR A 66 -33.59 28.60 -37.79
C TYR A 66 -33.56 28.32 -36.29
N GLN A 67 -34.39 27.40 -35.83
CA GLN A 67 -34.49 27.03 -34.42
C GLN A 67 -34.07 25.58 -34.24
N GLY A 68 -33.26 25.35 -33.22
CA GLY A 68 -32.76 24.05 -32.83
C GLY A 68 -32.77 23.91 -31.32
N VAL A 69 -32.37 22.73 -30.88
CA VAL A 69 -32.17 22.43 -29.46
C VAL A 69 -30.80 21.77 -29.31
N ILE A 70 -30.19 21.94 -28.15
CA ILE A 70 -29.01 21.18 -27.76
C ILE A 70 -29.46 19.74 -27.55
N THR A 71 -28.87 18.82 -28.31
CA THR A 71 -29.38 17.45 -28.48
C THR A 71 -28.77 16.45 -27.50
N ASP A 72 -27.70 16.84 -26.82
CA ASP A 72 -26.97 16.04 -25.85
C ASP A 72 -26.61 16.87 -24.63
N ASN A 73 -25.90 16.26 -23.69
CA ASN A 73 -25.48 16.91 -22.45
C ASN A 73 -24.05 17.48 -22.53
N ASP A 74 -23.43 17.41 -23.71
CA ASP A 74 -22.09 17.92 -23.98
C ASP A 74 -22.11 19.31 -24.66
N GLY A 75 -23.31 19.83 -24.92
CA GLY A 75 -23.55 21.17 -25.45
C GLY A 75 -23.64 21.23 -26.97
N SER A 76 -23.69 20.10 -27.69
CA SER A 76 -23.68 20.11 -29.15
C SER A 76 -25.02 20.48 -29.78
N PHE A 77 -24.96 21.23 -30.88
CA PHE A 77 -26.07 21.49 -31.79
C PHE A 77 -25.69 21.24 -33.24
N ASP A 78 -26.69 20.91 -34.04
CA ASP A 78 -26.56 20.75 -35.48
C ASP A 78 -27.85 21.22 -36.18
N PHE A 79 -27.75 22.26 -37.01
CA PHE A 79 -28.83 22.72 -37.89
C PHE A 79 -28.83 22.00 -39.24
N GLY A 80 -27.80 21.20 -39.52
CA GLY A 80 -27.54 20.62 -40.83
C GLY A 80 -27.28 21.67 -41.90
N GLU A 81 -27.62 21.30 -43.14
CA GLU A 81 -27.48 22.17 -44.30
C GLU A 81 -28.61 23.21 -44.36
N ILE A 82 -28.26 24.49 -44.23
CA ILE A 82 -29.17 25.63 -44.40
C ILE A 82 -28.77 26.48 -45.60
N ASN A 83 -29.77 26.97 -46.35
CA ASN A 83 -29.55 27.84 -47.50
C ASN A 83 -29.56 29.29 -47.06
N LEU A 84 -28.46 30.00 -47.28
CA LEU A 84 -28.29 31.40 -46.86
C LEU A 84 -27.89 32.29 -48.03
N ASN A 85 -28.37 33.54 -47.98
CA ASN A 85 -28.01 34.61 -48.92
C ASN A 85 -26.68 35.28 -48.59
N SER A 86 -26.07 34.94 -47.45
CA SER A 86 -24.72 35.33 -47.07
C SER A 86 -24.13 34.24 -46.16
N PRO A 87 -22.80 34.17 -45.95
CA PRO A 87 -22.20 33.19 -45.05
C PRO A 87 -22.33 33.56 -43.56
N TYR A 88 -23.01 34.66 -43.22
CA TYR A 88 -22.99 35.20 -41.86
C TYR A 88 -24.23 34.82 -41.06
N VAL A 89 -24.02 34.35 -39.83
CA VAL A 89 -25.10 33.95 -38.91
C VAL A 89 -24.85 34.50 -37.52
N LEU A 90 -25.91 34.98 -36.87
CA LEU A 90 -25.95 35.24 -35.44
C LEU A 90 -26.55 34.03 -34.72
N LEU A 91 -25.74 33.34 -33.93
CA LEU A 91 -26.15 32.29 -33.03
C LEU A 91 -26.57 32.89 -31.68
N THR A 92 -27.69 32.42 -31.13
CA THR A 92 -28.13 32.75 -29.76
C THR A 92 -28.57 31.49 -29.05
N ALA A 93 -27.93 31.18 -27.93
CA ALA A 93 -28.21 30.03 -27.09
C ALA A 93 -28.81 30.49 -25.75
N ASP A 94 -29.92 29.86 -25.35
CA ASP A 94 -30.62 30.13 -24.08
C ASP A 94 -30.81 28.82 -23.33
N GLY A 95 -30.27 28.70 -22.12
CA GLY A 95 -30.34 27.42 -21.40
C GLY A 95 -29.64 27.39 -20.05
N TYR A 96 -29.80 26.24 -19.40
CA TYR A 96 -29.05 25.87 -18.21
C TYR A 96 -27.71 25.26 -18.62
N TYR A 97 -26.71 25.40 -17.77
CA TYR A 97 -25.35 24.96 -18.04
C TYR A 97 -24.77 24.19 -16.85
N PHE A 98 -23.75 23.40 -17.09
CA PHE A 98 -22.96 22.81 -16.01
C PHE A 98 -22.02 23.87 -15.42
N ASN A 99 -22.11 24.08 -14.12
CA ASN A 99 -21.26 24.98 -13.36
C ASN A 99 -19.96 24.25 -12.97
N GLU A 100 -18.88 24.57 -13.67
CA GLU A 100 -17.56 23.96 -13.46
C GLU A 100 -16.92 24.31 -12.11
N VAL A 101 -17.32 25.45 -11.51
CA VAL A 101 -16.80 25.94 -10.24
C VAL A 101 -17.38 25.14 -9.07
N TYR A 102 -18.69 24.87 -9.08
CA TYR A 102 -19.37 24.16 -7.98
C TYR A 102 -19.68 22.69 -8.28
N GLY A 103 -19.53 22.25 -9.54
CA GLY A 103 -19.71 20.85 -9.94
C GLY A 103 -21.18 20.42 -10.07
N GLU A 104 -22.10 21.35 -10.27
CA GLU A 104 -23.55 21.12 -10.35
C GLU A 104 -24.18 21.81 -11.57
N LEU A 105 -25.46 21.55 -11.84
CA LEU A 105 -26.19 22.30 -12.87
C LEU A 105 -26.62 23.66 -12.34
N SER A 106 -26.58 24.69 -13.18
CA SER A 106 -27.07 26.03 -12.86
C SER A 106 -28.54 26.02 -12.43
N ASP A 107 -28.90 26.86 -11.46
CA ASP A 107 -30.28 27.09 -11.01
C ASP A 107 -31.06 28.05 -11.93
N GLY A 108 -30.35 28.85 -12.73
CA GLY A 108 -30.88 29.82 -13.68
C GLY A 108 -30.38 29.61 -15.10
N GLN A 109 -31.17 30.07 -16.08
CA GLN A 109 -30.75 30.09 -17.49
C GLN A 109 -29.93 31.33 -17.80
N ILE A 110 -28.96 31.18 -18.69
CA ILE A 110 -28.20 32.30 -19.26
C ILE A 110 -28.39 32.35 -20.78
N SER A 111 -28.13 33.51 -21.38
CA SER A 111 -28.18 33.73 -22.82
C SER A 111 -26.79 34.07 -23.35
N MET A 112 -26.29 33.32 -24.34
CA MET A 112 -25.01 33.57 -24.99
C MET A 112 -25.18 33.74 -26.49
N GLN A 113 -24.26 34.49 -27.11
CA GLN A 113 -24.33 34.83 -28.54
C GLN A 113 -22.99 34.61 -29.22
N SER A 114 -23.02 34.33 -30.51
CA SER A 114 -21.82 34.26 -31.35
C SER A 114 -22.18 34.71 -32.76
N ILE A 115 -21.36 35.56 -33.36
CA ILE A 115 -21.48 35.90 -34.78
C ILE A 115 -20.40 35.13 -35.55
N VAL A 116 -20.82 34.41 -36.59
CA VAL A 116 -19.97 33.43 -37.28
C VAL A 116 -19.99 33.66 -38.79
N ASN A 117 -18.82 33.52 -39.42
CA ASN A 117 -18.65 33.44 -40.87
C ASN A 117 -18.45 31.98 -41.28
N LEU A 118 -19.37 31.44 -42.08
CA LEU A 118 -19.43 30.03 -42.46
C LEU A 118 -18.61 29.67 -43.71
N THR A 119 -17.81 30.60 -44.26
CA THR A 119 -17.05 30.36 -45.52
C THR A 119 -15.98 29.27 -45.42
N ASP A 120 -15.45 28.99 -44.22
CA ASP A 120 -14.31 28.09 -44.01
C ASP A 120 -14.66 26.73 -43.38
N ASN A 121 -15.95 26.36 -43.26
CA ASN A 121 -16.38 25.13 -42.56
C ASN A 121 -15.83 25.00 -41.11
N LYS A 122 -15.59 26.13 -40.44
CA LYS A 122 -15.12 26.17 -39.04
C LYS A 122 -16.24 25.78 -38.07
N GLN A 123 -15.88 25.27 -36.88
CA GLN A 123 -16.86 25.04 -35.81
C GLN A 123 -17.45 26.38 -35.35
N ALA A 124 -18.76 26.39 -35.10
CA ALA A 124 -19.50 27.60 -34.75
C ALA A 124 -19.80 27.65 -33.24
N ASN A 125 -18.79 27.45 -32.38
CA ASN A 125 -19.03 27.36 -30.95
C ASN A 125 -19.54 28.70 -30.39
N VAL A 126 -20.45 28.59 -29.41
CA VAL A 126 -20.96 29.70 -28.61
C VAL A 126 -20.38 29.55 -27.21
N ASN A 127 -19.38 30.35 -26.88
CA ASN A 127 -18.75 30.38 -25.56
C ASN A 127 -18.70 31.81 -24.98
N ILE A 128 -18.15 31.93 -23.79
CA ILE A 128 -18.05 33.23 -23.09
C ILE A 128 -17.25 34.27 -23.88
N LEU A 129 -16.15 33.86 -24.54
CA LEU A 129 -15.33 34.76 -25.35
C LEU A 129 -16.09 35.22 -26.61
N THR A 130 -16.80 34.31 -27.29
CA THR A 130 -17.61 34.68 -28.45
C THR A 130 -18.79 35.59 -28.07
N HIS A 131 -19.38 35.40 -26.88
CA HIS A 131 -20.44 36.27 -26.39
C HIS A 131 -19.95 37.71 -26.18
N LEU A 132 -18.84 37.87 -25.47
CA LEU A 132 -18.23 39.18 -25.21
C LEU A 132 -17.81 39.88 -26.51
N LYS A 133 -17.31 39.14 -27.52
CA LYS A 133 -16.87 39.71 -28.80
C LYS A 133 -18.02 40.21 -29.68
N THR A 134 -19.19 39.57 -29.60
CA THR A 134 -20.30 39.73 -30.56
C THR A 134 -20.75 41.18 -30.74
N GLN A 135 -21.02 41.91 -29.64
CA GLN A 135 -21.55 43.28 -29.74
C GLN A 135 -20.55 44.28 -30.32
N ARG A 136 -19.27 44.11 -29.97
CA ARG A 136 -18.19 44.96 -30.47
C ARG A 136 -17.95 44.72 -31.96
N MET A 137 -17.96 43.46 -32.37
CA MET A 137 -17.82 43.07 -33.77
C MET A 137 -18.95 43.67 -34.63
N MET A 138 -20.20 43.55 -34.19
CA MET A 138 -21.34 44.19 -34.88
C MET A 138 -21.22 45.72 -34.97
N GLN A 139 -20.65 46.38 -33.96
CA GLN A 139 -20.46 47.83 -33.99
C GLN A 139 -19.40 48.25 -35.02
N LEU A 140 -18.25 47.57 -35.06
CA LEU A 140 -17.17 47.89 -36.00
C LEU A 140 -17.62 47.69 -37.46
N ILE A 141 -18.34 46.59 -37.69
CA ILE A 141 -18.83 46.22 -39.00
C ILE A 141 -19.94 47.18 -39.47
N ARG A 142 -20.97 47.46 -38.64
CA ARG A 142 -22.10 48.34 -39.03
C ARG A 142 -21.72 49.80 -39.21
N ASN A 143 -20.66 50.26 -38.54
CA ASN A 143 -20.13 51.59 -38.74
C ASN A 143 -19.25 51.69 -40.00
N ASN A 144 -19.18 50.64 -40.83
CA ASN A 144 -18.31 50.52 -42.01
C ASN A 144 -16.84 50.82 -41.69
N ILE A 145 -16.37 50.43 -40.50
CA ILE A 145 -14.98 50.67 -40.08
C ILE A 145 -14.06 49.59 -40.64
N MET A 146 -14.51 48.33 -40.61
CA MET A 146 -13.74 47.13 -40.99
C MET A 146 -14.67 46.09 -41.65
N ASP A 147 -14.10 45.20 -42.47
CA ASP A 147 -14.80 44.00 -42.90
C ASP A 147 -14.86 42.93 -41.79
N PHE A 148 -15.52 41.79 -42.03
CA PHE A 148 -15.73 40.77 -41.01
C PHE A 148 -14.42 40.19 -40.48
N ASP A 149 -13.49 39.83 -41.36
CA ASP A 149 -12.27 39.12 -40.98
C ASP A 149 -11.29 40.08 -40.26
N GLU A 150 -11.22 41.34 -40.73
CA GLU A 150 -10.48 42.40 -40.04
C GLU A 150 -11.05 42.70 -38.65
N ALA A 151 -12.39 42.79 -38.54
CA ALA A 151 -13.06 43.01 -37.26
C ALA A 151 -12.86 41.82 -36.31
N ASP A 152 -12.95 40.58 -36.81
CA ASP A 152 -12.79 39.38 -36.00
C ASP A 152 -11.37 39.30 -35.41
N ALA A 153 -10.35 39.45 -36.25
CA ALA A 153 -8.94 39.42 -35.83
C ALA A 153 -8.64 40.49 -34.78
N LYS A 154 -9.19 41.70 -34.94
CA LYS A 154 -9.03 42.79 -33.98
C LYS A 154 -9.73 42.51 -32.66
N VAL A 155 -11.01 42.14 -32.71
CA VAL A 155 -11.85 42.01 -31.51
C VAL A 155 -11.45 40.78 -30.69
N GLN A 156 -11.06 39.68 -31.34
CA GLN A 156 -10.53 38.50 -30.65
C GLN A 156 -9.27 38.83 -29.85
N LYS A 157 -8.31 39.51 -30.48
CA LYS A 157 -7.10 39.98 -29.79
C LYS A 157 -7.43 40.89 -28.61
N GLU A 158 -8.37 41.81 -28.80
CA GLU A 158 -8.84 42.71 -27.75
C GLU A 158 -9.46 41.94 -26.58
N VAL A 159 -10.37 40.98 -26.82
CA VAL A 159 -11.04 40.24 -25.72
C VAL A 159 -10.04 39.41 -24.94
N LEU A 160 -9.15 38.66 -25.60
CA LEU A 160 -8.15 37.82 -24.93
C LEU A 160 -7.14 38.64 -24.12
N ARG A 161 -6.71 39.80 -24.63
CA ARG A 161 -5.82 40.71 -23.90
C ARG A 161 -6.41 41.22 -22.59
N ASN A 162 -7.73 41.37 -22.49
CA ASN A 162 -8.37 41.78 -21.24
C ASN A 162 -8.29 40.72 -20.13
N PHE A 163 -7.92 39.49 -20.47
CA PHE A 163 -7.71 38.37 -19.54
C PHE A 163 -6.24 37.95 -19.44
N GLY A 164 -5.29 38.72 -20.00
CA GLY A 164 -3.87 38.36 -20.04
C GLY A 164 -3.51 37.25 -21.03
N LEU A 165 -4.45 36.84 -21.88
CA LEU A 165 -4.34 35.67 -22.76
C LEU A 165 -3.94 36.06 -24.20
N GLU A 166 -3.23 37.19 -24.40
CA GLU A 166 -2.88 37.72 -25.73
C GLU A 166 -2.05 36.74 -26.57
N ARG A 167 -1.33 35.81 -25.95
CA ARG A 167 -0.58 34.74 -26.66
C ARG A 167 -1.48 33.81 -27.49
N TYR A 168 -2.77 33.74 -27.17
CA TYR A 168 -3.75 32.94 -27.88
C TYR A 168 -4.51 33.75 -28.94
N ALA A 169 -4.12 35.00 -29.21
CA ALA A 169 -4.85 35.91 -30.10
C ALA A 169 -4.98 35.42 -31.55
N ASP A 170 -4.06 34.58 -32.02
CA ASP A 170 -4.08 34.00 -33.37
C ASP A 170 -4.96 32.73 -33.47
N GLN A 171 -5.48 32.21 -32.34
CA GLN A 171 -6.36 31.04 -32.30
C GLN A 171 -7.82 31.46 -32.28
N ASP A 172 -8.60 31.02 -33.27
CA ASP A 172 -10.01 31.37 -33.41
C ASP A 172 -10.85 30.85 -32.23
N VAL A 173 -11.38 31.78 -31.40
CA VAL A 173 -12.15 31.45 -30.19
C VAL A 173 -13.47 30.74 -30.49
N CYS A 174 -13.94 30.75 -31.74
CA CYS A 174 -15.09 29.94 -32.17
C CYS A 174 -14.77 28.44 -32.22
N ASN A 175 -13.49 28.05 -32.14
CA ASN A 175 -13.05 26.65 -32.05
C ASN A 175 -12.67 26.23 -30.63
N PHE A 176 -12.67 27.15 -29.66
CA PHE A 176 -12.29 26.81 -28.29
C PHE A 176 -13.38 25.91 -27.69
N SER A 177 -12.95 24.84 -27.03
CA SER A 177 -13.83 23.92 -26.34
C SER A 177 -13.20 23.41 -25.06
N ILE A 178 -13.97 23.43 -23.98
CA ILE A 178 -13.54 23.00 -22.64
C ILE A 178 -13.21 21.49 -22.58
N ALA A 179 -13.65 20.71 -23.57
CA ALA A 179 -13.47 19.26 -23.65
C ALA A 179 -12.23 18.83 -24.46
N SER A 180 -11.53 19.76 -25.13
CA SER A 180 -10.45 19.39 -26.08
C SER A 180 -9.16 18.95 -25.39
N GLY A 181 -8.97 19.32 -24.11
CA GLY A 181 -7.72 19.11 -23.36
C GLY A 181 -6.53 19.93 -23.86
N THR A 182 -6.76 20.89 -24.75
CA THR A 182 -5.71 21.76 -25.32
C THR A 182 -5.49 23.01 -24.45
N GLU A 183 -4.46 23.80 -24.77
CA GLU A 183 -4.23 25.08 -24.07
C GLU A 183 -5.40 26.06 -24.23
N GLU A 184 -6.06 26.05 -25.39
CA GLU A 184 -7.27 26.85 -25.64
C GLU A 184 -8.42 26.46 -24.71
N ALA A 185 -8.54 25.16 -24.36
CA ALA A 185 -9.49 24.70 -23.34
C ALA A 185 -9.17 25.29 -21.98
N GLY A 186 -7.89 25.25 -21.56
CA GLY A 186 -7.44 25.82 -20.30
C GLY A 186 -7.74 27.31 -20.18
N ALA A 187 -7.43 28.07 -21.24
CA ALA A 187 -7.74 29.48 -21.35
C ALA A 187 -9.26 29.75 -21.21
N LEU A 188 -10.09 28.98 -21.93
CA LEU A 188 -11.55 29.12 -21.86
C LEU A 188 -12.09 28.78 -20.47
N ILE A 189 -11.62 27.69 -19.85
CA ILE A 189 -12.04 27.24 -18.52
C ILE A 189 -11.73 28.32 -17.47
N VAL A 190 -10.52 28.88 -17.48
CA VAL A 190 -10.13 29.92 -16.50
C VAL A 190 -10.97 31.18 -16.67
N VAL A 191 -11.15 31.67 -17.91
CA VAL A 191 -12.00 32.85 -18.16
C VAL A 191 -13.43 32.57 -17.68
N SER A 192 -13.99 31.44 -18.09
CA SER A 192 -15.34 31.02 -17.74
C SER A 192 -15.54 30.92 -16.21
N SER A 193 -14.59 30.31 -15.51
CA SER A 193 -14.63 30.11 -14.06
C SER A 193 -14.45 31.41 -13.30
N ALA A 194 -13.51 32.27 -13.72
CA ALA A 194 -13.23 33.55 -13.08
C ALA A 194 -14.43 34.51 -13.14
N LEU A 195 -15.17 34.51 -14.26
CA LEU A 195 -16.37 35.33 -14.40
C LEU A 195 -17.56 34.83 -13.55
N LEU A 196 -17.56 33.56 -13.13
CA LEU A 196 -18.62 32.93 -12.34
C LEU A 196 -18.32 32.88 -10.84
N LYS A 197 -17.03 32.88 -10.44
CA LYS A 197 -16.63 32.80 -9.04
C LYS A 197 -17.38 33.83 -8.18
N ASP A 198 -17.97 33.35 -7.08
CA ASP A 198 -18.75 34.11 -6.11
C ASP A 198 -19.96 34.87 -6.68
N ARG A 199 -20.52 34.38 -7.80
CA ARG A 199 -21.74 34.92 -8.41
C ARG A 199 -22.79 33.82 -8.61
N SER A 200 -24.05 34.18 -8.39
CA SER A 200 -25.21 33.40 -8.83
C SER A 200 -25.43 33.51 -10.35
N ASP A 201 -26.30 32.67 -10.90
CA ASP A 201 -26.61 32.68 -12.35
C ASP A 201 -27.20 34.03 -12.82
N ALA A 202 -27.99 34.68 -11.96
CA ALA A 202 -28.55 36.00 -12.23
C ALA A 202 -27.47 37.09 -12.22
N GLU A 203 -26.57 37.04 -11.23
CA GLU A 203 -25.43 37.97 -11.14
C GLU A 203 -24.45 37.76 -12.29
N LEU A 204 -24.22 36.51 -12.74
CA LEU A 204 -23.42 36.23 -13.93
C LEU A 204 -24.05 36.86 -15.18
N THR A 205 -25.37 36.75 -15.34
CA THR A 205 -26.10 37.36 -16.47
C THR A 205 -25.96 38.88 -16.49
N GLU A 206 -26.14 39.53 -15.33
CA GLU A 206 -25.93 40.97 -15.18
C GLU A 206 -24.48 41.36 -15.48
N TYR A 207 -23.52 40.57 -14.98
CA TYR A 207 -22.11 40.81 -15.16
C TYR A 207 -21.67 40.68 -16.61
N LEU A 208 -22.14 39.65 -17.34
CA LEU A 208 -21.87 39.49 -18.78
C LEU A 208 -22.45 40.65 -19.61
N ALA A 209 -23.62 41.16 -19.25
CA ALA A 209 -24.21 42.32 -19.91
C ALA A 209 -23.38 43.59 -19.67
N MET A 210 -22.92 43.81 -18.43
CA MET A 210 -22.01 44.91 -18.07
C MET A 210 -20.69 44.81 -18.87
N LEU A 211 -20.04 43.65 -18.85
CA LEU A 211 -18.78 43.40 -19.57
C LEU A 211 -18.93 43.62 -21.08
N SER A 212 -20.01 43.11 -21.67
CA SER A 212 -20.31 43.31 -23.10
C SER A 212 -20.46 44.80 -23.44
N SER A 213 -21.11 45.58 -22.56
CA SER A 213 -21.28 47.03 -22.75
C SER A 213 -19.96 47.80 -22.61
N GLU A 214 -19.12 47.47 -21.62
CA GLU A 214 -17.80 48.08 -21.46
C GLU A 214 -16.92 47.77 -22.67
N PHE A 215 -16.85 46.49 -23.03
CA PHE A 215 -16.02 46.02 -24.11
C PHE A 215 -16.42 46.63 -25.45
N LYS A 216 -17.73 46.72 -25.73
CA LYS A 216 -18.26 47.33 -26.97
C LYS A 216 -17.61 48.69 -27.25
N ALA A 217 -17.53 49.59 -26.27
CA ALA A 217 -17.06 50.96 -26.47
C ALA A 217 -15.61 51.04 -26.97
N GLU A 218 -14.66 50.43 -26.25
CA GLU A 218 -13.22 50.65 -26.48
C GLU A 218 -12.41 49.38 -26.72
N GLY A 219 -13.01 48.19 -26.57
CA GLY A 219 -12.29 46.91 -26.68
C GLY A 219 -11.46 46.61 -25.43
N ARG A 220 -11.78 47.28 -24.33
CA ARG A 220 -11.15 47.07 -23.03
C ARG A 220 -12.19 47.11 -21.91
N PHE A 221 -11.96 46.34 -20.86
CA PHE A 221 -12.64 46.52 -19.58
C PHE A 221 -11.99 47.67 -18.80
N MET A 222 -12.76 48.24 -17.86
CA MET A 222 -12.22 49.20 -16.91
C MET A 222 -11.17 48.55 -15.98
N ASP A 223 -10.28 49.36 -15.42
CA ASP A 223 -9.20 48.86 -14.54
C ASP A 223 -9.76 48.14 -13.29
N ASP A 224 -10.79 48.71 -12.66
CA ASP A 224 -11.49 48.07 -11.52
C ASP A 224 -12.12 46.72 -11.90
N THR A 225 -12.60 46.58 -13.14
CA THR A 225 -13.20 45.34 -13.65
C THR A 225 -12.10 44.29 -13.87
N LYS A 226 -10.95 44.68 -14.42
CA LYS A 226 -9.81 43.78 -14.60
C LYS A 226 -9.26 43.28 -13.28
N GLU A 227 -9.12 44.16 -12.29
CA GLU A 227 -8.63 43.76 -10.97
C GLU A 227 -9.57 42.76 -10.30
N LYS A 228 -10.90 42.97 -10.37
CA LYS A 228 -11.88 42.00 -9.85
C LYS A 228 -11.81 40.64 -10.54
N ILE A 229 -11.61 40.62 -11.87
CA ILE A 229 -11.45 39.37 -12.63
C ILE A 229 -10.19 38.64 -12.17
N ARG A 230 -9.09 39.36 -11.95
CA ARG A 230 -7.83 38.83 -11.43
C ARG A 230 -7.95 38.29 -10.01
N GLU A 231 -8.57 39.03 -9.09
CA GLU A 231 -8.85 38.54 -7.74
C GLU A 231 -9.69 37.26 -7.78
N SER A 232 -10.70 37.22 -8.66
CA SER A 232 -11.55 36.05 -8.84
C SER A 232 -10.78 34.85 -9.40
N SER A 233 -9.85 35.07 -10.35
CA SER A 233 -9.04 34.01 -10.95
C SER A 233 -8.04 33.42 -9.96
N MET A 234 -7.41 34.24 -9.11
CA MET A 234 -6.49 33.80 -8.05
C MET A 234 -7.18 32.95 -6.96
N LEU A 235 -8.48 33.13 -6.75
CA LEU A 235 -9.27 32.37 -5.78
C LEU A 235 -9.88 31.10 -6.36
N LEU A 236 -9.60 30.76 -7.62
CA LEU A 236 -10.10 29.54 -8.23
C LEU A 236 -9.44 28.31 -7.62
N LYS A 237 -10.27 27.34 -7.24
CA LYS A 237 -9.82 26.01 -6.87
C LYS A 237 -9.64 25.16 -8.12
N VAL A 238 -8.56 25.41 -8.86
CA VAL A 238 -8.32 24.85 -10.20
C VAL A 238 -8.35 23.32 -10.25
N ASN A 239 -7.93 22.63 -9.18
CA ASN A 239 -7.97 21.17 -9.09
C ASN A 239 -9.42 20.68 -8.97
N GLU A 240 -10.23 21.30 -8.10
CA GLU A 240 -11.67 20.98 -7.96
C GLU A 240 -12.42 21.24 -9.27
N ILE A 241 -12.11 22.34 -9.96
CA ILE A 241 -12.70 22.66 -11.28
C ILE A 241 -12.34 21.59 -12.31
N SER A 242 -11.07 21.19 -12.36
CA SER A 242 -10.58 20.14 -13.27
C SER A 242 -11.29 18.81 -12.99
N ASP A 243 -11.40 18.42 -11.72
CA ASP A 243 -12.10 17.21 -11.29
C ASP A 243 -13.59 17.26 -11.63
N ASN A 244 -14.23 18.42 -11.47
CA ASN A 244 -15.64 18.62 -11.82
C ASN A 244 -15.89 18.42 -13.32
N ILE A 245 -15.03 18.99 -14.18
CA ILE A 245 -15.12 18.83 -15.63
C ILE A 245 -14.88 17.36 -16.03
N ILE A 246 -13.80 16.74 -15.54
CA ILE A 246 -13.49 15.33 -15.83
C ILE A 246 -14.64 14.42 -15.41
N ARG A 247 -15.17 14.63 -14.19
CA ARG A 247 -16.32 13.87 -13.67
C ARG A 247 -17.55 14.06 -14.54
N ARG A 248 -17.86 15.30 -14.93
CA ARG A 248 -19.00 15.61 -15.78
C ARG A 248 -18.93 14.88 -17.11
N TYR A 249 -17.81 14.97 -17.83
CA TYR A 249 -17.68 14.29 -19.12
C TYR A 249 -17.62 12.77 -19.00
N LYS A 250 -17.02 12.25 -17.91
CA LYS A 250 -17.04 10.81 -17.61
C LYS A 250 -18.47 10.29 -17.40
N ASP A 251 -19.30 11.02 -16.68
CA ASP A 251 -20.73 10.68 -16.49
C ASP A 251 -21.51 10.70 -17.83
N LEU A 252 -21.00 11.43 -18.82
CA LEU A 252 -21.52 11.46 -20.19
C LEU A 252 -20.90 10.40 -21.11
N GLY A 253 -20.01 9.55 -20.59
CA GLY A 253 -19.34 8.50 -21.36
C GLY A 253 -18.19 8.99 -22.24
N VAL A 254 -17.66 10.18 -21.98
CA VAL A 254 -16.54 10.79 -22.71
C VAL A 254 -15.35 10.96 -21.78
N GLU A 255 -14.18 10.45 -22.15
CA GLU A 255 -12.94 10.76 -21.44
C GLU A 255 -12.35 12.07 -21.97
N VAL A 256 -12.08 13.00 -21.06
CA VAL A 256 -11.43 14.29 -21.36
C VAL A 256 -10.23 14.48 -20.45
N THR A 257 -9.29 15.29 -20.91
CA THR A 257 -8.17 15.76 -20.09
C THR A 257 -8.32 17.26 -19.87
N VAL A 258 -7.88 17.76 -18.72
CA VAL A 258 -7.88 19.20 -18.41
C VAL A 258 -6.42 19.62 -18.25
N PRO A 259 -5.94 20.65 -18.98
CA PRO A 259 -4.58 21.13 -18.81
C PRO A 259 -4.42 21.77 -17.43
N ASN A 260 -3.18 22.00 -16.99
CA ASN A 260 -2.96 22.71 -15.74
C ASN A 260 -3.46 24.15 -15.83
N LEU A 261 -4.60 24.42 -15.20
CA LEU A 261 -5.29 25.71 -15.28
C LEU A 261 -4.49 26.86 -14.66
N ASN A 262 -3.52 26.57 -13.78
CA ASN A 262 -2.67 27.60 -13.17
C ASN A 262 -1.85 28.38 -14.20
N TYR A 263 -1.59 27.80 -15.38
CA TYR A 263 -0.84 28.45 -16.47
C TYR A 263 -1.63 29.54 -17.22
N PHE A 264 -2.94 29.65 -16.98
CA PHE A 264 -3.84 30.59 -17.68
C PHE A 264 -4.35 31.71 -16.77
N ILE A 265 -3.79 31.82 -15.56
CA ILE A 265 -4.07 32.86 -14.59
C ILE A 265 -2.85 33.80 -14.59
N ASP A 266 -3.06 35.12 -14.48
CA ASP A 266 -1.99 36.11 -14.32
C ASP A 266 -1.72 36.37 -12.82
N TRP A 267 -0.68 35.73 -12.29
CA TRP A 267 -0.39 35.70 -10.84
C TRP A 267 0.35 36.96 -10.39
N ASP A 268 1.26 37.48 -11.20
CA ASP A 268 2.10 38.62 -10.83
C ASP A 268 1.47 39.98 -11.21
N GLY A 269 0.39 39.96 -11.99
CA GLY A 269 -0.40 41.13 -12.37
C GLY A 269 0.25 41.97 -13.46
N ASP A 270 1.16 41.40 -14.24
CA ASP A 270 1.81 42.11 -15.34
C ASP A 270 0.91 42.24 -16.59
N GLY A 271 -0.27 41.63 -16.57
CA GLY A 271 -1.25 41.63 -17.64
C GLY A 271 -1.00 40.57 -18.70
N ILE A 272 -0.14 39.59 -18.43
CA ILE A 272 0.19 38.45 -19.27
C ILE A 272 0.05 37.19 -18.41
N ALA A 273 -0.69 36.20 -18.90
CA ALA A 273 -0.76 34.88 -18.28
C ALA A 273 0.22 33.91 -18.97
N GLY A 274 0.77 32.98 -18.20
CA GLY A 274 1.67 31.92 -18.67
C GLY A 274 3.13 32.35 -18.83
N ASN A 275 3.53 33.51 -18.28
CA ASN A 275 4.92 34.00 -18.21
C ASN A 275 5.41 34.15 -16.76
N GLU A 276 4.71 33.48 -15.84
CA GLU A 276 5.05 33.47 -14.43
C GLU A 276 6.45 32.87 -14.22
N PRO A 277 7.16 33.22 -13.14
CA PRO A 277 8.57 32.86 -12.96
C PRO A 277 8.88 31.36 -13.05
N ASP A 278 7.92 30.49 -12.76
CA ASP A 278 8.03 29.03 -12.88
C ASP A 278 7.68 28.49 -14.28
N ALA A 279 7.00 29.26 -15.14
CA ALA A 279 6.72 28.92 -16.53
C ALA A 279 7.94 29.07 -17.47
N GLY A 280 8.98 29.83 -17.06
CA GLY A 280 10.14 30.12 -17.93
C GLY A 280 11.45 30.52 -17.26
N GLY A 281 11.53 30.51 -15.92
CA GLY A 281 12.72 30.88 -15.16
C GLY A 281 13.48 29.72 -14.48
N ASP A 282 14.69 30.03 -13.99
CA ASP A 282 15.56 29.16 -13.18
C ASP A 282 15.04 29.17 -11.72
N VAL A 283 14.02 28.36 -11.47
CA VAL A 283 13.38 28.20 -10.15
C VAL A 283 13.87 26.91 -9.51
N THR A 284 14.27 26.97 -8.25
CA THR A 284 14.61 25.82 -7.42
C THR A 284 13.54 25.59 -6.37
N LEU A 285 13.35 24.32 -6.00
CA LEU A 285 12.54 23.89 -4.88
C LEU A 285 13.37 22.89 -4.09
N THR A 286 13.77 23.25 -2.88
CA THR A 286 14.53 22.36 -1.99
C THR A 286 14.03 22.47 -0.55
N LEU A 287 14.29 21.43 0.23
CA LEU A 287 14.02 21.40 1.67
C LEU A 287 15.35 21.46 2.42
N ASP A 288 15.38 22.09 3.59
CA ASP A 288 16.56 22.05 4.47
C ASP A 288 16.80 20.67 5.10
N LYS A 289 15.81 19.76 4.99
CA LYS A 289 15.85 18.36 5.40
C LYS A 289 15.08 17.50 4.41
N GLU A 290 15.65 16.35 4.07
CA GLU A 290 15.01 15.34 3.20
C GLU A 290 14.31 14.23 4.00
N GLU A 291 14.68 14.06 5.28
CA GLU A 291 14.10 13.06 6.17
C GLU A 291 13.84 13.63 7.58
N LEU A 292 12.80 13.14 8.26
CA LEU A 292 12.48 13.44 9.66
C LEU A 292 12.25 12.16 10.46
N GLU A 293 13.05 12.00 11.52
CA GLU A 293 12.82 10.99 12.54
C GLU A 293 11.93 11.55 13.67
N ILE A 294 10.80 10.89 13.90
CA ILE A 294 9.76 11.31 14.85
C ILE A 294 9.75 10.34 16.04
N PRO A 295 9.76 10.82 17.29
CA PRO A 295 9.63 9.97 18.46
C PRO A 295 8.20 9.39 18.58
N ALA A 296 8.04 8.35 19.42
CA ALA A 296 6.75 7.66 19.55
C ALA A 296 5.64 8.57 20.09
N GLU A 297 5.97 9.60 20.86
CA GLU A 297 5.05 10.58 21.40
C GLU A 297 4.53 11.59 20.37
N GLY A 298 5.09 11.59 19.15
CA GLY A 298 4.80 12.58 18.12
C GLY A 298 5.42 13.95 18.44
N GLY A 299 4.85 15.01 17.86
CA GLY A 299 5.32 16.37 18.08
C GLY A 299 5.09 17.31 16.89
N THR A 300 5.58 18.54 17.02
CA THR A 300 5.55 19.55 15.96
C THR A 300 6.94 19.75 15.39
N PHE A 301 7.06 19.61 14.07
CA PHE A 301 8.32 19.72 13.32
C PHE A 301 8.18 20.80 12.26
N ARG A 302 9.29 21.49 11.99
CA ARG A 302 9.36 22.51 10.94
C ARG A 302 10.51 22.23 10.00
N VAL A 303 10.22 22.35 8.70
CA VAL A 303 11.15 22.16 7.59
C VAL A 303 11.09 23.42 6.75
N LYS A 304 12.26 24.01 6.47
CA LYS A 304 12.32 25.21 5.65
C LYS A 304 12.29 24.83 4.18
N ILE A 305 11.51 25.59 3.42
CA ILE A 305 11.36 25.43 1.98
C ILE A 305 12.14 26.58 1.33
N ASP A 306 13.13 26.27 0.52
CA ASP A 306 13.76 27.25 -0.35
C ASP A 306 13.07 27.21 -1.72
N CYS A 307 12.12 28.13 -1.91
CA CYS A 307 11.45 28.35 -3.16
C CYS A 307 11.08 29.82 -3.33
N LYS A 308 11.25 30.35 -4.55
CA LYS A 308 10.91 31.73 -4.90
C LYS A 308 9.47 31.90 -5.36
N VAL A 309 8.75 30.79 -5.58
CA VAL A 309 7.34 30.77 -5.97
C VAL A 309 6.51 30.09 -4.89
N PRO A 310 5.20 30.36 -4.82
CA PRO A 310 4.31 29.67 -3.90
C PRO A 310 4.35 28.14 -4.09
N VAL A 311 4.17 27.42 -2.98
CA VAL A 311 4.21 25.95 -2.93
C VAL A 311 2.96 25.40 -2.25
N THR A 312 2.66 24.13 -2.51
CA THR A 312 1.47 23.42 -1.98
C THR A 312 1.80 21.96 -1.65
N LEU A 313 1.02 21.38 -0.74
CA LEU A 313 1.03 19.94 -0.44
C LEU A 313 0.03 19.16 -1.31
N GLU A 314 -0.92 19.86 -1.94
CA GLU A 314 -1.89 19.25 -2.84
C GLU A 314 -1.26 19.08 -4.23
N LYS A 315 -1.28 17.85 -4.75
CA LYS A 315 -0.78 17.55 -6.10
C LYS A 315 -1.58 18.33 -7.16
N PRO A 316 -0.93 19.17 -7.99
CA PRO A 316 -1.60 19.85 -9.09
C PRO A 316 -2.10 18.89 -10.18
N ALA A 317 -3.26 19.18 -10.78
CA ALA A 317 -3.86 18.37 -11.84
C ALA A 317 -2.99 18.30 -13.11
N GLY A 318 -3.01 17.15 -13.80
CA GLY A 318 -2.33 16.98 -15.10
C GLY A 318 -0.85 16.55 -15.06
N ILE A 319 -0.26 16.30 -13.88
CA ILE A 319 1.10 15.78 -13.74
C ILE A 319 1.11 14.25 -14.00
N PRO A 320 1.80 13.73 -15.03
CA PRO A 320 1.94 12.30 -15.25
C PRO A 320 2.81 11.65 -14.18
N GLY A 321 2.35 10.53 -13.63
CA GLY A 321 3.14 9.65 -12.77
C GLY A 321 2.55 9.47 -11.38
N GLU A 322 2.09 8.26 -11.11
CA GLU A 322 2.33 7.65 -9.80
C GLU A 322 3.26 6.47 -10.05
N SER A 323 4.30 6.41 -9.24
CA SER A 323 5.09 5.19 -9.05
C SER A 323 4.15 4.07 -8.65
N ILE A 324 4.20 2.98 -9.40
CA ILE A 324 3.50 1.73 -9.14
C ILE A 324 3.76 1.35 -7.67
N SER A 325 2.71 1.28 -6.86
CA SER A 325 2.81 0.73 -5.52
C SER A 325 3.22 -0.74 -5.67
N VAL A 326 4.45 -1.05 -5.27
CA VAL A 326 4.91 -2.43 -5.20
C VAL A 326 4.15 -3.06 -4.05
N GLU A 327 3.41 -4.12 -4.33
CA GLU A 327 2.66 -4.87 -3.32
C GLU A 327 3.67 -5.49 -2.33
N THR A 328 3.93 -4.81 -1.22
CA THR A 328 4.79 -5.29 -0.15
C THR A 328 4.05 -6.33 0.68
N LEU A 329 4.70 -7.46 0.96
CA LEU A 329 4.19 -8.53 1.82
C LEU A 329 3.73 -7.98 3.18
N LYS A 330 2.54 -8.39 3.64
CA LYS A 330 1.93 -7.92 4.89
C LYS A 330 2.29 -8.86 6.03
N ILE A 331 3.58 -8.91 6.39
CA ILE A 331 4.09 -9.80 7.44
C ILE A 331 3.63 -9.32 8.83
N PHE A 332 3.79 -8.04 9.12
CA PHE A 332 3.33 -7.41 10.37
C PHE A 332 2.28 -6.35 10.08
N LYS A 333 1.44 -6.06 11.07
CA LYS A 333 0.56 -4.89 11.00
C LYS A 333 1.38 -3.64 11.30
N PHE A 334 1.27 -2.67 10.41
CA PHE A 334 1.82 -1.33 10.59
C PHE A 334 0.66 -0.35 10.75
N SER A 335 0.82 0.58 11.68
CA SER A 335 0.01 1.79 11.72
C SER A 335 0.57 2.83 10.75
N ASP A 336 -0.29 3.68 10.20
CA ASP A 336 0.16 4.83 9.42
C ASP A 336 0.55 5.98 10.35
N ILE A 337 1.47 6.84 9.90
CA ILE A 337 1.77 8.10 10.59
C ILE A 337 0.54 9.01 10.47
N ASP A 338 -0.08 9.35 11.61
CA ASP A 338 -1.15 10.34 11.69
C ASP A 338 -0.54 11.74 11.82
N TYR A 339 -0.63 12.52 10.75
CA TYR A 339 -0.04 13.85 10.68
C TYR A 339 -0.96 14.86 9.99
N THR A 340 -0.71 16.13 10.29
CA THR A 340 -1.22 17.27 9.53
C THR A 340 -0.04 18.13 9.08
N GLY A 341 -0.06 18.56 7.82
CA GLY A 341 0.96 19.44 7.24
C GLY A 341 0.36 20.76 6.81
N THR A 342 1.00 21.87 7.15
CA THR A 342 0.60 23.21 6.70
C THR A 342 1.81 24.02 6.27
N ILE A 343 1.67 24.84 5.23
CA ILE A 343 2.73 25.72 4.75
C ILE A 343 2.38 27.16 5.14
N GLN A 344 3.32 27.85 5.80
CA GLN A 344 3.24 29.28 6.10
C GLN A 344 4.59 29.93 5.80
N GLU A 345 4.60 31.00 5.00
CA GLU A 345 5.81 31.81 4.71
C GLU A 345 7.06 30.97 4.35
N ASN A 346 6.92 29.97 3.47
CA ASN A 346 7.98 29.02 3.07
C ASN A 346 8.52 28.10 4.19
N GLU A 347 7.74 27.86 5.22
CA GLU A 347 8.01 26.84 6.23
C GLU A 347 6.89 25.79 6.22
N LEU A 348 7.26 24.52 6.12
CA LEU A 348 6.36 23.38 6.28
C LEU A 348 6.31 23.01 7.77
N GLU A 349 5.19 23.30 8.42
CA GLU A 349 4.88 22.81 9.77
C GLU A 349 4.14 21.49 9.69
N ILE A 350 4.66 20.48 10.40
CA ILE A 350 4.15 19.11 10.45
C ILE A 350 3.83 18.78 11.89
N VAL A 351 2.56 18.52 12.18
CA VAL A 351 2.11 18.07 13.50
C VAL A 351 1.79 16.59 13.42
N VAL A 352 2.54 15.78 14.15
CA VAL A 352 2.42 14.32 14.16
C VAL A 352 1.86 13.87 15.50
N GLN A 353 0.84 13.01 15.48
CA GLN A 353 0.23 12.44 16.68
C GLN A 353 1.10 11.30 17.26
N PRO A 354 0.88 10.90 18.53
CA PRO A 354 1.52 9.72 19.09
C PRO A 354 1.27 8.47 18.24
N ALA A 355 2.29 7.62 18.13
CA ALA A 355 2.23 6.40 17.32
C ALA A 355 1.06 5.50 17.77
N ALA A 356 0.22 5.10 16.83
CA ALA A 356 -0.96 4.29 17.14
C ALA A 356 -0.61 2.80 17.42
N GLY A 357 0.53 2.34 16.93
CA GLY A 357 0.99 0.95 17.07
C GLY A 357 2.48 0.82 17.36
N ALA A 358 2.91 -0.41 17.64
CA ALA A 358 4.31 -0.76 17.90
C ALA A 358 5.20 -0.67 16.65
N LEU A 359 4.59 -0.80 15.47
CA LEU A 359 5.23 -0.65 14.18
C LEU A 359 4.48 0.42 13.38
N VAL A 360 5.23 1.36 12.79
CA VAL A 360 4.68 2.48 12.03
C VAL A 360 5.29 2.48 10.64
N ARG A 361 4.44 2.69 9.64
CA ARG A 361 4.85 2.74 8.23
C ARG A 361 5.40 4.12 7.90
N ASP A 362 6.55 4.16 7.25
CA ASP A 362 7.12 5.41 6.72
C ASP A 362 6.14 6.10 5.78
N LYS A 363 6.18 7.43 5.77
CA LYS A 363 5.33 8.27 4.94
C LYS A 363 6.16 9.28 4.17
N THR A 364 5.79 9.53 2.92
CA THR A 364 6.37 10.64 2.15
C THR A 364 5.36 11.79 2.07
N ILE A 365 5.81 12.99 2.38
CA ILE A 365 5.12 14.25 2.08
C ILE A 365 5.81 14.86 0.87
N THR A 366 5.06 15.17 -0.19
CA THR A 366 5.60 15.86 -1.36
C THR A 366 5.16 17.32 -1.32
N VAL A 367 6.12 18.23 -1.47
CA VAL A 367 5.88 19.66 -1.69
C VAL A 367 5.98 19.93 -3.18
N TYR A 368 4.99 20.61 -3.74
CA TYR A 368 4.93 21.00 -5.16
C TYR A 368 5.05 22.52 -5.28
N THR A 369 5.63 23.00 -6.39
CA THR A 369 5.30 24.37 -6.83
C THR A 369 3.83 24.44 -7.21
N THR A 370 3.18 25.60 -7.10
CA THR A 370 1.75 25.74 -7.49
C THR A 370 1.51 25.40 -8.96
N SER A 371 2.47 25.63 -9.86
CA SER A 371 2.45 25.14 -11.25
C SER A 371 2.62 23.63 -11.41
N GLY A 372 2.96 22.88 -10.37
CA GLY A 372 3.24 21.45 -10.46
C GLY A 372 4.52 21.08 -11.24
N ARG A 373 5.30 22.08 -11.69
CA ARG A 373 6.54 21.87 -12.46
C ARG A 373 7.63 21.17 -11.66
N LEU A 374 7.78 21.53 -10.38
CA LEU A 374 8.78 20.96 -9.49
C LEU A 374 8.09 20.32 -8.30
N SER A 375 8.69 19.24 -7.80
CA SER A 375 8.31 18.60 -6.55
C SER A 375 9.54 18.16 -5.78
N VAL A 376 9.44 18.16 -4.45
CA VAL A 376 10.46 17.63 -3.55
C VAL A 376 9.79 16.79 -2.48
N ASP A 377 10.38 15.63 -2.18
CA ASP A 377 9.87 14.67 -1.20
C ASP A 377 10.55 14.86 0.15
N LEU A 378 9.76 14.75 1.21
CA LEU A 378 10.19 14.66 2.60
C LEU A 378 9.76 13.31 3.16
N ARG A 379 10.71 12.47 3.58
CA ARG A 379 10.41 11.18 4.21
C ARG A 379 10.21 11.36 5.72
N LEU A 380 9.16 10.76 6.25
CA LEU A 380 8.83 10.72 7.67
C LEU A 380 8.97 9.28 8.17
N THR A 381 9.74 9.09 9.22
CA THR A 381 9.89 7.83 9.94
C THR A 381 9.56 8.07 11.40
N GLN A 382 8.52 7.40 11.91
CA GLN A 382 8.10 7.51 13.31
C GLN A 382 8.45 6.23 14.09
N LYS A 383 9.04 6.38 15.27
CA LYS A 383 9.22 5.28 16.22
C LYS A 383 7.87 4.79 16.70
N GLY A 384 7.62 3.49 16.69
CA GLY A 384 6.39 2.92 17.24
C GLY A 384 6.31 3.02 18.76
N ASP A 385 5.08 2.89 19.29
CA ASP A 385 4.81 2.88 20.73
C ASP A 385 5.14 1.49 21.31
N PRO A 386 6.19 1.35 22.14
CA PRO A 386 6.61 0.06 22.69
C PRO A 386 5.60 -0.53 23.70
N SER A 387 4.61 0.24 24.15
CA SER A 387 3.54 -0.26 25.02
C SER A 387 2.45 -1.03 24.26
N LYS A 388 2.40 -0.87 22.93
CA LYS A 388 1.47 -1.58 22.06
C LYS A 388 2.04 -2.95 21.70
N PRO A 389 1.19 -3.97 21.47
CA PRO A 389 1.65 -5.23 20.94
C PRO A 389 2.02 -5.07 19.46
N VAL A 390 3.10 -5.71 19.06
CA VAL A 390 3.32 -6.16 17.68
C VAL A 390 2.29 -7.25 17.34
N GLU A 391 1.72 -7.18 16.15
CA GLU A 391 0.76 -8.15 15.63
C GLU A 391 1.15 -8.62 14.22
N PHE A 392 0.83 -9.86 13.90
CA PHE A 392 1.00 -10.35 12.54
C PHE A 392 -0.03 -9.75 11.57
N GLY A 393 0.43 -9.40 10.37
CA GLY A 393 -0.42 -9.17 9.22
C GLY A 393 -0.90 -10.49 8.61
N GLU A 394 -1.77 -10.43 7.60
CA GLU A 394 -2.40 -11.63 7.03
C GLU A 394 -1.39 -12.67 6.51
N ASP A 395 -0.31 -12.22 5.87
CA ASP A 395 0.74 -13.11 5.36
C ASP A 395 1.56 -13.70 6.50
N GLY A 396 1.89 -12.90 7.52
CA GLY A 396 2.58 -13.36 8.73
C GLY A 396 1.79 -14.44 9.47
N GLN A 397 0.47 -14.26 9.60
CA GLN A 397 -0.42 -15.24 10.24
C GLN A 397 -0.43 -16.59 9.51
N LYS A 398 -0.41 -16.58 8.17
CA LYS A 398 -0.32 -17.81 7.37
C LYS A 398 1.01 -18.52 7.59
N VAL A 399 2.13 -17.78 7.56
CA VAL A 399 3.47 -18.34 7.76
C VAL A 399 3.59 -18.96 9.16
N ILE A 400 3.20 -18.24 10.22
CA ILE A 400 3.32 -18.74 11.59
C ILE A 400 2.41 -19.94 11.87
N THR A 401 1.21 -19.98 11.28
CA THR A 401 0.32 -21.14 11.37
C THR A 401 0.97 -22.38 10.72
N GLY A 402 1.62 -22.21 9.57
CA GLY A 402 2.37 -23.28 8.91
C GLY A 402 3.56 -23.77 9.74
N ILE A 403 4.28 -22.85 10.40
CA ILE A 403 5.37 -23.20 11.34
C ILE A 403 4.81 -23.97 12.53
N ALA A 404 3.75 -23.48 13.17
CA ALA A 404 3.12 -24.12 14.32
C ALA A 404 2.74 -25.58 14.02
N LEU A 405 2.15 -25.82 12.84
CA LEU A 405 1.79 -27.14 12.36
C LEU A 405 3.00 -28.07 12.27
N MET A 406 4.04 -27.64 11.56
CA MET A 406 5.23 -28.46 11.32
C MET A 406 6.04 -28.68 12.59
N MET A 407 6.10 -27.67 13.45
CA MET A 407 6.75 -27.76 14.74
C MET A 407 6.05 -28.76 15.65
N ALA A 408 4.71 -28.78 15.67
CA ALA A 408 3.96 -29.78 16.40
C ALA A 408 4.22 -31.20 15.84
N THR A 409 4.40 -31.35 14.52
CA THR A 409 4.77 -32.62 13.89
C THR A 409 6.17 -33.06 14.31
N SER A 410 7.14 -32.16 14.24
CA SER A 410 8.52 -32.46 14.64
C SER A 410 8.63 -32.78 16.14
N MET A 411 7.99 -31.99 17.00
CA MET A 411 7.95 -32.27 18.43
C MET A 411 7.32 -33.64 18.72
N GLN A 412 6.28 -34.02 17.98
CA GLN A 412 5.67 -35.34 18.12
C GLN A 412 6.62 -36.45 17.67
N ASP A 413 7.35 -36.26 16.57
CA ASP A 413 8.37 -37.19 16.10
C ASP A 413 9.43 -37.42 17.19
N PHE A 414 9.88 -36.37 17.88
CA PHE A 414 10.82 -36.50 19.01
C PHE A 414 10.23 -37.18 20.24
N SER A 415 8.96 -36.93 20.55
CA SER A 415 8.24 -37.63 21.62
C SER A 415 8.10 -39.13 21.34
N ASN A 416 7.79 -39.48 20.09
CA ASN A 416 7.74 -40.87 19.63
C ASN A 416 9.14 -41.51 19.68
N LEU A 417 10.14 -40.81 19.16
CA LEU A 417 11.53 -41.25 19.15
C LEU A 417 12.02 -41.57 20.56
N ASP A 418 11.82 -40.67 21.53
CA ASP A 418 12.15 -40.89 22.94
C ASP A 418 11.42 -42.12 23.49
N GLY A 419 10.09 -42.15 23.39
CA GLY A 419 9.34 -43.22 24.05
C GLY A 419 9.55 -44.61 23.45
N TYR A 420 9.75 -44.74 22.13
CA TYR A 420 10.09 -46.02 21.51
C TYR A 420 11.54 -46.42 21.75
N TYR A 421 12.49 -45.48 21.59
CA TYR A 421 13.91 -45.78 21.79
C TYR A 421 14.23 -46.12 23.24
N THR A 422 13.58 -45.48 24.22
CA THR A 422 13.73 -45.85 25.64
C THR A 422 12.89 -47.07 26.04
N GLN A 423 12.18 -47.69 25.09
CA GLN A 423 11.25 -48.81 25.31
C GLN A 423 10.17 -48.51 26.36
N SER A 424 9.86 -47.23 26.55
CA SER A 424 8.75 -46.79 27.38
C SER A 424 7.42 -47.10 26.68
N PHE A 425 7.40 -47.07 25.34
CA PHE A 425 6.31 -47.55 24.50
C PHE A 425 6.67 -48.92 23.88
N ASP A 426 5.65 -49.75 23.65
CA ASP A 426 5.83 -50.99 22.89
C ASP A 426 5.80 -50.68 21.39
N GLY A 427 6.97 -50.80 20.74
CA GLY A 427 7.13 -50.47 19.32
C GLY A 427 7.03 -51.67 18.37
N ARG A 428 6.82 -52.90 18.86
CA ARG A 428 6.98 -54.14 18.07
C ARG A 428 6.12 -54.23 16.82
N SER A 429 4.95 -53.59 16.84
CA SER A 429 3.96 -53.61 15.74
C SER A 429 3.75 -52.23 15.11
N THR A 430 4.72 -51.33 15.25
CA THR A 430 4.62 -49.92 14.79
C THR A 430 5.65 -49.62 13.71
N ALA A 431 5.54 -48.45 13.06
CA ALA A 431 6.58 -47.95 12.16
C ALA A 431 7.93 -47.67 12.87
N TYR A 432 7.96 -47.67 14.21
CA TYR A 432 9.14 -47.42 15.04
C TYR A 432 9.81 -48.71 15.53
N ARG A 433 9.47 -49.87 14.98
CA ARG A 433 10.02 -51.16 15.42
C ARG A 433 11.55 -51.18 15.49
N PHE A 434 12.24 -50.71 14.45
CA PHE A 434 13.71 -50.72 14.41
C PHE A 434 14.34 -49.75 15.42
N ILE A 435 13.63 -48.69 15.78
CA ILE A 435 14.01 -47.75 16.84
C ILE A 435 13.83 -48.43 18.21
N TYR A 436 12.71 -49.11 18.43
CA TYR A 436 12.42 -49.85 19.67
C TYR A 436 13.36 -51.03 19.91
N GLU A 437 13.68 -51.79 18.86
CA GLU A 437 14.59 -52.95 18.92
C GLU A 437 16.07 -52.56 18.87
N HIS A 438 16.39 -51.27 18.75
CA HIS A 438 17.77 -50.75 18.56
C HIS A 438 18.52 -51.37 17.38
N THR A 439 17.78 -51.72 16.32
CA THR A 439 18.30 -52.31 15.08
C THR A 439 18.29 -51.33 13.89
N LEU A 440 17.97 -50.05 14.15
CA LEU A 440 17.97 -48.99 13.14
C LEU A 440 19.32 -48.88 12.42
N THR A 441 19.27 -48.47 11.14
CA THR A 441 20.46 -48.21 10.32
C THR A 441 20.43 -46.76 9.81
N PRO A 442 21.55 -46.20 9.34
CA PRO A 442 21.57 -44.86 8.74
C PRO A 442 20.59 -44.69 7.57
N SER A 443 20.18 -45.76 6.89
CA SER A 443 19.25 -45.72 5.75
C SER A 443 17.77 -45.86 6.15
N ASP A 444 17.45 -45.92 7.45
CA ASP A 444 16.08 -46.07 7.94
C ASP A 444 15.20 -44.89 7.49
N SER A 445 14.06 -45.19 6.87
CA SER A 445 13.18 -44.17 6.30
C SER A 445 12.48 -43.32 7.36
N LYS A 446 12.20 -43.89 8.54
CA LYS A 446 11.56 -43.14 9.62
C LYS A 446 12.57 -42.17 10.23
N LEU A 447 13.81 -42.59 10.44
CA LEU A 447 14.91 -41.71 10.84
C LEU A 447 15.08 -40.52 9.88
N TYR A 448 15.14 -40.79 8.56
CA TYR A 448 15.22 -39.75 7.54
C TYR A 448 14.01 -38.80 7.58
N SER A 449 12.80 -39.32 7.78
CA SER A 449 11.59 -38.50 7.92
C SER A 449 11.65 -37.57 9.14
N VAL A 450 12.08 -38.06 10.32
CA VAL A 450 12.21 -37.23 11.53
C VAL A 450 13.21 -36.10 11.29
N TRP A 451 14.36 -36.42 10.70
CA TRP A 451 15.39 -35.44 10.33
C TRP A 451 14.85 -34.40 9.34
N GLY A 452 14.22 -34.84 8.24
CA GLY A 452 13.66 -33.94 7.23
C GLY A 452 12.59 -33.01 7.79
N ASN A 453 11.72 -33.50 8.68
CA ASN A 453 10.66 -32.72 9.30
C ASN A 453 11.21 -31.59 10.19
N VAL A 454 12.19 -31.89 11.05
CA VAL A 454 12.77 -30.88 11.96
C VAL A 454 13.51 -29.79 11.18
N TYR A 455 14.28 -30.17 10.16
CA TYR A 455 14.99 -29.18 9.35
C TYR A 455 14.07 -28.38 8.43
N SER A 456 13.04 -29.00 7.88
CA SER A 456 12.01 -28.26 7.14
C SER A 456 11.30 -27.24 8.04
N THR A 457 11.11 -27.56 9.32
CA THR A 457 10.57 -26.62 10.32
C THR A 457 11.53 -25.46 10.56
N ILE A 458 12.83 -25.75 10.78
CA ILE A 458 13.88 -24.73 10.97
C ILE A 458 13.96 -23.79 9.76
N SER A 459 14.02 -24.33 8.54
CA SER A 459 14.05 -23.51 7.32
C SER A 459 12.82 -22.61 7.24
N ARG A 460 11.62 -23.13 7.54
CA ARG A 460 10.41 -22.30 7.56
C ARG A 460 10.42 -21.22 8.63
N ILE A 461 11.03 -21.45 9.80
CA ILE A 461 11.22 -20.39 10.80
C ILE A 461 12.13 -19.30 10.23
N LYS A 462 13.22 -19.70 9.55
CA LYS A 462 14.18 -18.78 8.91
C LYS A 462 13.64 -18.02 7.70
N ILE A 463 12.46 -18.37 7.19
CA ILE A 463 11.82 -17.58 6.12
C ILE A 463 11.45 -16.18 6.61
N PHE A 464 11.15 -15.99 7.90
CA PHE A 464 10.78 -14.67 8.43
C PHE A 464 11.90 -13.64 8.27
N ASP A 465 13.15 -14.04 8.47
CA ASP A 465 14.32 -13.19 8.31
C ASP A 465 14.39 -12.70 6.85
N SER A 466 14.25 -13.63 5.89
CA SER A 466 14.24 -13.29 4.45
C SER A 466 13.02 -12.45 4.03
N LEU A 467 11.83 -12.71 4.59
CA LEU A 467 10.63 -11.92 4.29
C LEU A 467 10.74 -10.49 4.82
N LEU A 468 11.38 -10.31 5.98
CA LEU A 468 11.68 -8.98 6.55
C LEU A 468 12.67 -8.21 5.67
N GLU A 469 13.77 -8.83 5.28
CA GLU A 469 14.74 -8.23 4.35
C GLU A 469 14.06 -7.77 3.04
N ARG A 470 13.21 -8.62 2.46
CA ARG A 470 12.45 -8.31 1.24
C ARG A 470 11.40 -7.22 1.42
N SER A 471 10.97 -6.96 2.66
CA SER A 471 10.07 -5.85 2.99
C SER A 471 10.79 -4.52 3.21
N GLY A 472 12.12 -4.47 3.01
CA GLY A 472 12.92 -3.25 3.16
C GLY A 472 13.42 -2.98 4.58
N VAL A 473 13.24 -3.94 5.50
CA VAL A 473 13.77 -3.87 6.86
C VAL A 473 15.24 -4.26 6.81
N THR A 474 16.13 -3.31 7.11
CA THR A 474 17.59 -3.48 7.05
C THR A 474 18.19 -4.10 8.31
N GLU A 475 17.51 -3.99 9.46
CA GLU A 475 17.92 -4.62 10.72
C GLU A 475 16.76 -5.44 11.30
N ILE A 476 17.01 -6.71 11.62
CA ILE A 476 16.01 -7.60 12.19
C ILE A 476 15.57 -7.03 13.55
N PRO A 477 14.28 -6.73 13.77
CA PRO A 477 13.81 -6.18 15.03
C PRO A 477 14.12 -7.14 16.21
N PRO A 478 14.53 -6.64 17.39
CA PRO A 478 14.88 -7.50 18.53
C PRO A 478 13.77 -8.46 18.97
N PHE A 479 12.50 -8.10 18.79
CA PHE A 479 11.38 -8.99 19.10
C PHE A 479 11.36 -10.28 18.25
N MET A 480 12.12 -10.35 17.15
CA MET A 480 12.25 -11.58 16.36
C MET A 480 12.93 -12.72 17.13
N ALA A 481 13.62 -12.41 18.23
CA ALA A 481 14.10 -13.41 19.19
C ALA A 481 12.99 -14.38 19.65
N TYR A 482 11.74 -13.90 19.77
CA TYR A 482 10.57 -14.73 20.11
C TYR A 482 10.31 -15.83 19.07
N ILE A 483 10.52 -15.52 17.78
CA ILE A 483 10.39 -16.46 16.68
C ILE A 483 11.63 -17.34 16.56
N HIS A 484 12.82 -16.79 16.76
CA HIS A 484 14.08 -17.55 16.73
C HIS A 484 14.18 -18.58 17.86
N GLN A 485 13.57 -18.33 19.02
CA GLN A 485 13.40 -19.31 20.09
C GLN A 485 12.75 -20.62 19.58
N LEU A 486 11.84 -20.55 18.62
CA LEU A 486 11.23 -21.75 18.02
C LEU A 486 12.28 -22.62 17.34
N ALA A 487 13.22 -22.02 16.62
CA ALA A 487 14.33 -22.74 15.99
C ALA A 487 15.28 -23.30 17.06
N ALA A 488 15.53 -22.55 18.13
CA ALA A 488 16.37 -23.00 19.24
C ALA A 488 15.84 -24.29 19.88
N VAL A 489 14.52 -24.47 19.92
CA VAL A 489 13.89 -25.70 20.41
C VAL A 489 14.16 -26.88 19.49
N GLN A 490 13.97 -26.67 18.18
CA GLN A 490 14.23 -27.70 17.17
C GLN A 490 15.71 -28.13 17.22
N TYR A 491 16.62 -27.16 17.36
CA TYR A 491 18.06 -27.42 17.52
C TYR A 491 18.42 -28.14 18.80
N PHE A 492 17.77 -27.81 19.93
CA PHE A 492 17.97 -28.55 21.18
C PHE A 492 17.55 -30.02 21.04
N GLN A 493 16.42 -30.29 20.38
CA GLN A 493 15.97 -31.66 20.12
C GLN A 493 16.95 -32.41 19.21
N LEU A 494 17.40 -31.78 18.12
CA LEU A 494 18.44 -32.31 17.24
C LEU A 494 19.75 -32.65 18.00
N ALA A 495 20.32 -31.71 18.73
CA ALA A 495 21.54 -31.92 19.50
C ALA A 495 21.35 -33.00 20.57
N SER A 496 20.14 -33.13 21.13
CA SER A 496 19.83 -34.18 22.11
C SER A 496 19.88 -35.60 21.53
N TRP A 497 19.78 -35.79 20.22
CA TRP A 497 19.81 -37.11 19.59
C TRP A 497 21.05 -37.36 18.72
N TRP A 498 21.52 -36.34 18.03
CA TRP A 498 22.64 -36.43 17.08
C TRP A 498 23.91 -35.72 17.54
N GLU A 499 23.85 -34.92 18.60
CA GLU A 499 24.95 -34.08 19.10
C GLU A 499 25.45 -33.05 18.08
N ASN A 500 26.21 -33.48 17.07
CA ASN A 500 26.77 -32.62 16.04
C ASN A 500 25.82 -32.48 14.86
N VAL A 501 25.32 -31.27 14.61
CA VAL A 501 24.26 -31.05 13.64
C VAL A 501 24.51 -29.82 12.74
N PRO A 502 24.11 -29.84 11.46
CA PRO A 502 24.19 -28.67 10.59
C PRO A 502 23.40 -27.47 11.11
N TYR A 503 24.04 -26.30 11.16
CA TYR A 503 23.42 -25.05 11.59
C TYR A 503 23.05 -24.14 10.40
N VAL A 504 21.75 -24.00 10.15
CA VAL A 504 21.17 -23.28 9.01
C VAL A 504 21.14 -21.79 9.34
N ILE A 505 21.96 -21.02 8.61
CA ILE A 505 22.08 -19.57 8.82
C ILE A 505 20.94 -18.79 8.14
N SER A 506 20.49 -19.23 6.95
CA SER A 506 19.43 -18.56 6.16
C SER A 506 18.54 -19.58 5.44
N TYR A 507 17.35 -19.14 5.00
CA TYR A 507 16.36 -19.96 4.31
C TYR A 507 16.92 -20.65 3.04
N ASP A 508 17.73 -19.93 2.25
CA ASP A 508 18.28 -20.42 0.98
C ASP A 508 19.52 -21.31 1.13
N ASN A 509 20.00 -21.54 2.36
CA ASN A 509 21.19 -22.36 2.59
C ASN A 509 20.89 -23.85 2.42
N SER A 510 21.54 -24.47 1.43
CA SER A 510 21.53 -25.93 1.28
C SER A 510 22.40 -26.62 2.34
N PHE A 511 22.10 -27.89 2.65
CA PHE A 511 22.95 -28.70 3.53
C PHE A 511 24.38 -28.86 3.02
N ALA A 512 24.58 -28.81 1.70
CA ALA A 512 25.91 -28.90 1.08
C ALA A 512 26.87 -27.77 1.49
N VAL A 513 26.34 -26.60 1.86
CA VAL A 513 27.13 -25.44 2.32
C VAL A 513 27.07 -25.22 3.82
N THR A 514 26.26 -26.01 4.54
CA THR A 514 25.99 -25.80 5.97
C THR A 514 27.06 -26.44 6.85
N LYS A 515 27.56 -25.70 7.85
CA LYS A 515 28.56 -26.19 8.80
C LYS A 515 27.89 -27.04 9.88
N GLN A 516 28.39 -28.26 10.08
CA GLN A 516 28.05 -29.10 11.24
C GLN A 516 28.72 -28.51 12.49
N LEU A 517 27.92 -28.19 13.52
CA LEU A 517 28.39 -27.62 14.78
C LEU A 517 28.26 -28.64 15.92
N VAL A 518 29.21 -28.60 16.85
CA VAL A 518 29.08 -29.26 18.15
C VAL A 518 28.04 -28.55 19.01
N SER A 519 27.36 -29.28 19.89
CA SER A 519 26.24 -28.76 20.70
C SER A 519 26.60 -27.51 21.50
N ARG A 520 27.83 -27.40 22.01
CA ARG A 520 28.33 -26.19 22.71
C ARG A 520 28.28 -24.95 21.82
N ASP A 521 28.86 -25.04 20.62
CA ASP A 521 28.97 -23.90 19.71
C ASP A 521 27.61 -23.60 19.07
N LEU A 522 26.80 -24.63 18.83
CA LEU A 522 25.41 -24.49 18.40
C LEU A 522 24.58 -23.70 19.42
N PHE A 523 24.63 -24.08 20.71
CA PHE A 523 23.85 -23.41 21.75
C PHE A 523 24.34 -21.98 21.99
N ALA A 524 25.64 -21.72 21.86
CA ALA A 524 26.18 -20.36 21.97
C ALA A 524 25.53 -19.38 20.97
N ASN A 525 25.21 -19.84 19.75
CA ASN A 525 24.51 -19.04 18.73
C ASN A 525 23.03 -18.77 19.06
N LEU A 526 22.47 -19.40 20.10
CA LEU A 526 21.06 -19.29 20.46
C LEU A 526 20.84 -18.53 21.78
N VAL A 527 21.90 -18.33 22.58
CA VAL A 527 21.78 -17.77 23.94
C VAL A 527 21.32 -16.32 23.95
N GLU A 528 21.75 -15.50 22.98
CA GLU A 528 21.40 -14.08 22.94
C GLU A 528 19.89 -13.86 22.78
N ASP A 529 19.27 -14.48 21.77
CA ASP A 529 17.83 -14.45 21.55
C ASP A 529 17.06 -14.96 22.77
N LEU A 530 17.52 -16.06 23.38
CA LEU A 530 16.86 -16.62 24.57
C LEU A 530 16.96 -15.70 25.77
N ASN A 531 18.07 -15.00 25.97
CA ASN A 531 18.20 -14.00 27.02
C ASN A 531 17.30 -12.79 26.76
N TYR A 532 17.20 -12.33 25.51
CA TYR A 532 16.25 -11.28 25.14
C TYR A 532 14.82 -11.68 25.51
N CYS A 533 14.40 -12.90 25.14
CA CYS A 533 13.09 -13.43 25.51
C CYS A 533 12.90 -13.49 27.04
N VAL A 534 13.94 -13.88 27.79
CA VAL A 534 13.89 -13.90 29.25
C VAL A 534 13.69 -12.50 29.83
N GLU A 535 14.28 -11.47 29.25
CA GLU A 535 14.21 -10.10 29.75
C GLU A 535 12.88 -9.40 29.40
N HIS A 536 12.28 -9.75 28.27
CA HIS A 536 11.14 -9.01 27.70
C HIS A 536 9.80 -9.76 27.73
N SER A 537 9.78 -11.05 28.11
CA SER A 537 8.54 -11.83 28.31
C SER A 537 8.07 -11.87 29.77
N LYS A 538 6.78 -12.15 29.96
CA LYS A 538 6.17 -12.40 31.28
C LYS A 538 6.27 -13.87 31.68
N LEU A 539 6.36 -14.12 32.98
CA LEU A 539 6.29 -15.47 33.52
C LEU A 539 4.83 -15.90 33.74
N GLU A 540 4.33 -16.74 32.85
CA GLU A 540 2.96 -17.26 32.89
C GLU A 540 2.89 -18.63 32.20
N PRO A 541 1.84 -19.45 32.41
CA PRO A 541 1.63 -20.66 31.63
C PRO A 541 1.55 -20.33 30.13
N GLY A 542 2.61 -20.64 29.39
CA GLY A 542 2.71 -20.32 27.97
C GLY A 542 2.06 -21.41 27.12
N LYS A 543 1.22 -21.00 26.16
CA LYS A 543 0.63 -21.89 25.15
C LYS A 543 0.82 -21.25 23.79
N PHE A 544 1.14 -22.08 22.81
CA PHE A 544 1.37 -21.63 21.45
C PHE A 544 0.16 -22.09 20.61
N ASP A 545 -1.00 -21.52 20.95
CA ASP A 545 -2.33 -21.92 20.44
C ASP A 545 -2.97 -20.89 19.50
N SER A 546 -2.31 -19.75 19.28
CA SER A 546 -2.72 -18.71 18.33
C SER A 546 -1.49 -18.11 17.64
N SER A 547 -1.65 -17.48 16.48
CA SER A 547 -0.54 -16.78 15.79
C SER A 547 0.17 -15.78 16.71
N GLU A 548 -0.58 -14.99 17.48
CA GLU A 548 0.00 -13.95 18.33
C GLU A 548 0.76 -14.52 19.53
N SER A 549 0.40 -15.71 20.02
CA SER A 549 1.15 -16.35 21.12
C SER A 549 2.61 -16.66 20.77
N PHE A 550 2.96 -16.73 19.47
CA PHE A 550 4.34 -16.91 19.02
C PHE A 550 5.18 -15.62 19.15
N LEU A 551 4.55 -14.44 19.19
CA LEU A 551 5.23 -13.17 19.44
C LEU A 551 5.40 -12.86 20.93
N TYR A 552 4.75 -13.63 21.80
CA TYR A 552 4.82 -13.44 23.24
C TYR A 552 4.98 -14.79 23.96
N PRO A 553 6.06 -15.53 23.69
CA PRO A 553 6.33 -16.77 24.37
C PRO A 553 6.55 -16.51 25.86
N SER A 554 6.08 -17.41 26.72
CA SER A 554 6.31 -17.29 28.17
C SER A 554 7.80 -17.26 28.50
N GLN A 555 8.18 -16.40 29.45
CA GLN A 555 9.52 -16.35 30.02
C GLN A 555 9.96 -17.74 30.53
N GLY A 556 9.02 -18.55 31.04
CA GLY A 556 9.31 -19.89 31.55
C GLY A 556 9.79 -20.86 30.47
N ALA A 557 9.32 -20.71 29.23
CA ALA A 557 9.74 -21.53 28.10
C ALA A 557 11.22 -21.29 27.76
N SER A 558 11.64 -20.02 27.72
CA SER A 558 13.04 -19.66 27.48
C SER A 558 13.96 -20.08 28.64
N LEU A 559 13.53 -19.87 29.89
CA LEU A 559 14.29 -20.33 31.06
C LEU A 559 14.49 -21.85 31.06
N ALA A 560 13.44 -22.60 30.72
CA ALA A 560 13.49 -24.05 30.65
C ALA A 560 14.39 -24.54 29.51
N LEU A 561 14.35 -23.89 28.35
CA LEU A 561 15.21 -24.24 27.22
C LEU A 561 16.69 -23.97 27.54
N LEU A 562 17.01 -22.82 28.13
CA LEU A 562 18.37 -22.50 28.61
C LEU A 562 18.84 -23.55 29.63
N ALA A 563 18.00 -23.89 30.62
CA ALA A 563 18.32 -24.92 31.59
C ALA A 563 18.61 -26.29 30.94
N LYS A 564 17.80 -26.70 29.95
CA LYS A 564 17.97 -27.94 29.20
C LYS A 564 19.29 -27.93 28.40
N MET A 565 19.65 -26.81 27.77
CA MET A 565 20.94 -26.64 27.08
C MET A 565 22.13 -26.75 28.05
N TYR A 566 22.07 -26.10 29.22
CA TYR A 566 23.12 -26.19 30.24
C TYR A 566 23.21 -27.60 30.86
N LEU A 567 22.09 -28.29 31.09
CA LEU A 567 22.06 -29.69 31.53
C LEU A 567 22.72 -30.62 30.51
N HIS A 568 22.47 -30.39 29.22
CA HIS A 568 23.11 -31.15 28.15
C HIS A 568 24.63 -30.96 28.17
N GLN A 569 25.12 -29.75 28.51
CA GLN A 569 26.54 -29.45 28.69
C GLN A 569 27.10 -29.87 30.06
N LYS A 570 26.28 -30.48 30.94
CA LYS A 570 26.60 -30.80 32.34
C LYS A 570 27.01 -29.56 33.18
N SER A 571 26.61 -28.36 32.77
CA SER A 571 26.77 -27.11 33.51
C SER A 571 25.65 -26.95 34.55
N TYR A 572 25.69 -27.78 35.60
CA TYR A 572 24.59 -27.93 36.57
C TYR A 572 24.25 -26.64 37.31
N ASP A 573 25.24 -25.81 37.62
CA ASP A 573 25.10 -24.56 38.35
C ASP A 573 24.27 -23.53 37.56
N GLN A 574 24.60 -23.36 36.27
CA GLN A 574 23.86 -22.46 35.36
C GLN A 574 22.44 -23.00 35.12
N ALA A 575 22.30 -24.31 34.86
CA ALA A 575 20.99 -24.93 34.68
C ALA A 575 20.10 -24.73 35.92
N TYR A 576 20.66 -24.97 37.11
CA TYR A 576 19.94 -24.84 38.38
C TYR A 576 19.44 -23.41 38.61
N ALA A 577 20.25 -22.39 38.29
CA ALA A 577 19.87 -20.99 38.41
C ALA A 577 18.60 -20.66 37.59
N HIS A 578 18.52 -21.14 36.34
CA HIS A 578 17.33 -20.92 35.50
C HIS A 578 16.12 -21.71 35.99
N LEU A 579 16.29 -22.98 36.39
CA LEU A 579 15.21 -23.82 36.93
C LEU A 579 14.63 -23.25 38.23
N LYS A 580 15.50 -22.74 39.11
CA LYS A 580 15.10 -22.14 40.39
C LYS A 580 14.25 -20.88 40.18
N ARG A 581 14.54 -20.05 39.16
CA ARG A 581 13.68 -18.91 38.78
C ARG A 581 12.26 -19.34 38.42
N ILE A 582 12.10 -20.47 37.71
CA ILE A 582 10.78 -21.03 37.39
C ILE A 582 10.09 -21.52 38.66
N ILE A 583 10.81 -22.26 39.52
CA ILE A 583 10.26 -22.85 40.75
C ILE A 583 9.83 -21.79 41.77
N ASP A 584 10.70 -20.83 42.05
CA ASP A 584 10.52 -19.81 43.09
C ASP A 584 9.43 -18.79 42.72
N SER A 585 9.04 -18.73 41.44
CA SER A 585 7.98 -17.85 40.98
C SER A 585 6.57 -18.19 41.51
N GLY A 586 6.32 -19.46 41.84
CA GLY A 586 5.00 -19.95 42.22
C GLY A 586 3.93 -19.93 41.11
N VAL A 587 4.30 -19.57 39.87
CA VAL A 587 3.36 -19.49 38.72
C VAL A 587 2.86 -20.87 38.32
N TYR A 588 3.75 -21.86 38.28
CA TYR A 588 3.48 -23.22 37.84
C TYR A 588 3.15 -24.14 39.02
N ALA A 589 2.32 -25.17 38.79
CA ALA A 589 1.92 -26.15 39.79
C ALA A 589 1.86 -27.56 39.19
N LEU A 590 2.03 -28.58 40.04
CA LEU A 590 1.88 -29.98 39.64
C LEU A 590 0.39 -30.35 39.57
N GLU A 591 0.00 -31.05 38.52
CA GLU A 591 -1.32 -31.70 38.39
C GLU A 591 -1.35 -33.06 39.11
N LEU A 592 -2.45 -33.81 38.99
CA LEU A 592 -2.58 -35.14 39.61
C LEU A 592 -2.03 -36.29 38.73
N SER A 593 -1.83 -36.04 37.43
CA SER A 593 -1.32 -37.04 36.48
C SER A 593 -0.60 -36.39 35.30
N SER A 594 0.22 -37.17 34.59
CA SER A 594 0.88 -36.72 33.36
C SER A 594 -0.11 -36.32 32.26
N SER A 595 -1.25 -37.02 32.13
CA SER A 595 -2.29 -36.61 31.16
C SER A 595 -2.94 -35.28 31.54
N ALA A 596 -3.24 -35.07 32.83
CA ALA A 596 -3.79 -33.80 33.31
C ALA A 596 -2.83 -32.62 33.05
N SER A 597 -1.52 -32.87 33.13
CA SER A 597 -0.48 -31.88 32.84
C SER A 597 -0.51 -31.34 31.41
N LEU A 598 -1.12 -32.06 30.46
CA LEU A 598 -1.19 -31.72 29.04
C LEU A 598 -2.58 -31.27 28.58
N THR A 599 -3.43 -30.85 29.51
CA THR A 599 -4.74 -30.28 29.21
C THR A 599 -4.68 -28.76 29.04
N ARG A 600 -5.69 -28.18 28.37
CA ARG A 600 -5.83 -26.72 28.21
C ARG A 600 -5.85 -25.92 29.51
N ASN A 601 -6.20 -26.48 30.65
CA ASN A 601 -6.27 -25.72 31.91
C ASN A 601 -5.11 -26.04 32.87
N SER A 602 -4.15 -26.85 32.43
CA SER A 602 -2.99 -27.23 33.22
C SER A 602 -2.17 -26.02 33.65
N ARG A 603 -1.80 -25.99 34.93
CA ARG A 603 -0.75 -25.07 35.44
C ARG A 603 0.63 -25.71 35.44
N GLU A 604 0.74 -26.95 34.98
CA GLU A 604 1.99 -27.70 34.89
C GLU A 604 2.65 -27.55 33.51
N LEU A 605 1.88 -27.31 32.45
CA LEU A 605 2.43 -27.07 31.12
C LEU A 605 3.17 -25.72 31.10
N ILE A 606 4.49 -25.77 30.91
CA ILE A 606 5.30 -24.56 30.73
C ILE A 606 5.28 -24.16 29.27
N TRP A 607 5.44 -25.14 28.39
CA TRP A 607 5.34 -24.93 26.96
C TRP A 607 4.99 -26.20 26.17
N GLY A 608 4.07 -26.06 25.21
CA GLY A 608 3.68 -27.08 24.25
C GLY A 608 2.83 -26.52 23.11
N LEU A 609 2.59 -27.35 22.09
CA LEU A 609 1.79 -27.04 20.90
C LEU A 609 0.53 -27.89 20.83
N LEU A 610 -0.57 -27.33 20.31
CA LEU A 610 -1.85 -28.04 20.21
C LEU A 610 -1.77 -29.28 19.30
N THR A 611 -2.29 -30.41 19.78
CA THR A 611 -2.33 -31.68 19.03
C THR A 611 -3.32 -31.64 17.88
N SER A 612 -4.42 -30.88 18.00
CA SER A 612 -5.46 -30.75 16.97
C SER A 612 -4.98 -30.14 15.65
N ALA A 613 -3.78 -29.57 15.62
CA ALA A 613 -3.15 -29.12 14.38
C ALA A 613 -2.70 -30.30 13.50
N GLN A 614 -2.46 -31.49 14.06
CA GLN A 614 -1.81 -32.59 13.35
C GLN A 614 -2.74 -33.35 12.38
N PRO A 615 -2.23 -33.85 11.23
CA PRO A 615 -2.99 -34.71 10.32
C PRO A 615 -3.45 -36.01 11.00
N GLU A 616 -4.66 -36.47 10.68
CA GLU A 616 -5.24 -37.70 11.27
C GLU A 616 -4.43 -38.98 11.02
N SER A 617 -3.59 -38.99 9.98
CA SER A 617 -2.79 -40.13 9.53
C SER A 617 -1.49 -40.36 10.31
N TYR A 618 -1.14 -39.50 11.29
CA TYR A 618 0.08 -39.63 12.07
C TYR A 618 -0.07 -40.62 13.25
N GLU A 619 0.87 -41.56 13.41
CA GLU A 619 1.00 -42.37 14.63
C GLU A 619 1.47 -41.47 15.78
N ASN A 620 0.55 -41.13 16.70
CA ASN A 620 0.79 -40.17 17.79
C ASN A 620 0.47 -40.80 19.15
N VAL A 621 1.46 -40.90 20.03
CA VAL A 621 1.31 -41.48 21.37
C VAL A 621 0.64 -40.51 22.38
N LEU A 622 0.64 -39.21 22.07
CA LEU A 622 -0.02 -38.16 22.84
C LEU A 622 -1.36 -37.73 22.22
N LYS A 623 -1.94 -38.49 21.28
CA LYS A 623 -3.17 -38.14 20.54
C LYS A 623 -4.37 -37.79 21.42
N GLU A 624 -4.44 -38.36 22.63
CA GLU A 624 -5.52 -38.13 23.58
C GLU A 624 -5.30 -36.87 24.46
N ASN A 625 -4.15 -36.21 24.36
CA ASN A 625 -3.85 -34.97 25.08
C ASN A 625 -4.10 -33.74 24.22
N ASP A 626 -4.33 -32.58 24.85
CA ASP A 626 -4.52 -31.31 24.12
C ASP A 626 -3.21 -30.78 23.54
N TYR A 627 -2.06 -31.08 24.15
CA TYR A 627 -0.75 -30.55 23.76
C TYR A 627 0.33 -31.62 23.58
N VAL A 628 1.22 -31.39 22.62
CA VAL A 628 2.56 -31.98 22.56
C VAL A 628 3.48 -31.10 23.42
N PRO A 629 3.97 -31.57 24.58
CA PRO A 629 4.80 -30.77 25.46
C PRO A 629 6.23 -30.66 24.92
N PHE A 630 6.86 -29.52 25.12
CA PHE A 630 8.32 -29.44 25.12
C PHE A 630 8.90 -29.54 26.53
N VAL A 631 8.20 -28.93 27.50
CA VAL A 631 8.61 -28.94 28.90
C VAL A 631 7.42 -28.70 29.82
N THR A 632 7.39 -29.45 30.92
CA THR A 632 6.42 -29.29 32.01
C THR A 632 7.12 -28.98 33.32
N TYR A 633 6.35 -28.53 34.30
CA TYR A 633 6.85 -28.26 35.64
C TYR A 633 7.38 -29.52 36.35
N THR A 634 6.85 -30.71 36.00
CA THR A 634 7.46 -31.98 36.43
C THR A 634 8.90 -32.11 35.93
N GLU A 635 9.16 -31.87 34.64
CA GLU A 635 10.53 -31.92 34.10
C GLU A 635 11.43 -30.88 34.77
N VAL A 636 10.92 -29.68 35.06
CA VAL A 636 11.67 -28.64 35.79
C VAL A 636 12.06 -29.10 37.19
N LEU A 637 11.15 -29.69 37.96
CA LEU A 637 11.45 -30.18 39.31
C LEU A 637 12.43 -31.36 39.29
N LEU A 638 12.27 -32.31 38.37
CA LEU A 638 13.20 -33.44 38.27
C LEU A 638 14.58 -33.00 37.78
N SER A 639 14.64 -32.02 36.86
CA SER A 639 15.88 -31.38 36.42
C SER A 639 16.57 -30.63 37.57
N ALA A 640 15.81 -29.89 38.38
CA ALA A 640 16.34 -29.17 39.54
C ALA A 640 16.81 -30.15 40.63
N SER A 641 16.11 -31.26 40.80
CA SER A 641 16.49 -32.37 41.67
C SER A 641 17.84 -32.97 41.25
N GLU A 642 18.03 -33.23 39.96
CA GLU A 642 19.31 -33.68 39.40
C GLU A 642 20.44 -32.67 39.64
N CYS A 643 20.23 -31.40 39.29
CA CYS A 643 21.25 -30.36 39.50
C CYS A 643 21.63 -30.23 40.97
N ALA A 644 20.64 -30.14 41.87
CA ALA A 644 20.87 -30.03 43.31
C ALA A 644 21.69 -31.22 43.82
N TYR A 645 21.39 -32.44 43.37
CA TYR A 645 22.17 -33.63 43.74
C TYR A 645 23.63 -33.54 43.27
N ARG A 646 23.84 -33.13 42.01
CA ARG A 646 25.18 -32.98 41.41
C ARG A 646 26.01 -31.87 42.07
N LEU A 647 25.35 -30.84 42.58
CA LEU A 647 25.96 -29.74 43.33
C LEU A 647 26.20 -30.06 44.82
N GLY A 648 25.79 -31.24 45.30
CA GLY A 648 25.94 -31.65 46.70
C GLY A 648 24.79 -31.23 47.63
N ASN A 649 23.75 -30.57 47.11
CA ASN A 649 22.57 -30.14 47.86
C ASN A 649 21.53 -31.28 47.97
N GLN A 650 21.89 -32.36 48.69
CA GLN A 650 21.06 -33.56 48.76
C GLN A 650 19.66 -33.33 49.36
N GLY A 651 19.53 -32.40 50.31
CA GLY A 651 18.24 -32.05 50.91
C GLY A 651 17.26 -31.45 49.89
N GLU A 652 17.71 -30.46 49.12
CA GLU A 652 16.91 -29.85 48.05
C GLU A 652 16.61 -30.85 46.93
N ALA A 653 17.60 -31.68 46.57
CA ALA A 653 17.41 -32.71 45.56
C ALA A 653 16.26 -33.66 45.92
N MET A 654 16.23 -34.11 47.18
CA MET A 654 15.19 -34.99 47.69
C MET A 654 13.83 -34.29 47.79
N ASP A 655 13.81 -33.02 48.21
CA ASP A 655 12.57 -32.23 48.27
C ASP A 655 11.91 -32.12 46.89
N TYR A 656 12.65 -31.71 45.86
CA TYR A 656 12.11 -31.60 44.51
C TYR A 656 11.60 -32.93 43.95
N LEU A 657 12.33 -34.03 44.15
CA LEU A 657 11.88 -35.37 43.73
C LEU A 657 10.59 -35.78 44.46
N ASN A 658 10.56 -35.61 45.79
CA ASN A 658 9.41 -36.01 46.60
C ASN A 658 8.18 -35.15 46.36
N ARG A 659 8.34 -33.87 45.97
CA ARG A 659 7.22 -33.03 45.52
C ARG A 659 6.49 -33.63 44.31
N VAL A 660 7.24 -34.08 43.30
CA VAL A 660 6.67 -34.78 42.12
C VAL A 660 6.01 -36.08 42.56
N ARG A 661 6.73 -36.92 43.32
CA ARG A 661 6.22 -38.22 43.75
C ARG A 661 4.95 -38.10 44.58
N GLN A 662 4.89 -37.16 45.51
CA GLN A 662 3.70 -36.91 46.32
C GLN A 662 2.51 -36.46 45.47
N ALA A 663 2.70 -35.55 44.51
CA ALA A 663 1.64 -35.10 43.61
C ALA A 663 1.06 -36.25 42.75
N ARG A 664 1.89 -37.27 42.47
CA ARG A 664 1.55 -38.46 41.68
C ARG A 664 1.17 -39.68 42.51
N ASN A 665 0.96 -39.52 43.82
CA ASN A 665 0.65 -40.60 44.77
C ASN A 665 1.69 -41.73 44.80
N LEU A 666 2.96 -41.41 44.54
CA LEU A 666 4.10 -42.31 44.64
C LEU A 666 4.75 -42.22 46.04
N PRO A 667 5.27 -43.32 46.60
CA PRO A 667 5.93 -43.31 47.92
C PRO A 667 7.14 -42.37 47.95
N PRO A 668 7.36 -41.57 49.01
CA PRO A 668 8.55 -40.71 49.10
C PRO A 668 9.85 -41.51 49.21
N VAL A 669 10.96 -40.91 48.80
CA VAL A 669 12.31 -41.47 48.82
C VAL A 669 13.08 -40.87 50.00
N SER A 670 13.96 -41.65 50.62
CA SER A 670 14.70 -41.28 51.83
C SER A 670 16.23 -41.22 51.69
N GLY A 671 16.79 -41.45 50.48
CA GLY A 671 18.21 -41.20 50.16
C GLY A 671 18.97 -42.37 49.55
N ALA A 672 18.63 -43.61 49.91
CA ALA A 672 19.17 -44.79 49.23
C ALA A 672 18.67 -44.82 47.77
N ASP A 673 19.56 -45.17 46.83
CA ASP A 673 19.23 -45.34 45.41
C ASP A 673 18.55 -44.11 44.77
N PHE A 674 18.97 -42.90 45.16
CA PHE A 674 18.39 -41.63 44.68
C PHE A 674 18.33 -41.55 43.14
N ILE A 675 19.43 -41.84 42.46
CA ILE A 675 19.50 -41.78 40.98
C ILE A 675 18.52 -42.77 40.34
N GLU A 676 18.35 -43.95 40.93
CA GLU A 676 17.40 -44.96 40.44
C GLU A 676 15.96 -44.52 40.67
N SER A 677 15.67 -43.91 41.82
CA SER A 677 14.34 -43.34 42.11
C SER A 677 14.01 -42.15 41.22
N LEU A 678 15.00 -41.29 40.94
CA LEU A 678 14.88 -40.18 40.00
C LEU A 678 14.61 -40.72 38.59
N ARG A 679 15.38 -41.72 38.13
CA ARG A 679 15.19 -42.41 36.85
C ARG A 679 13.80 -43.01 36.72
N SER A 680 13.34 -43.77 37.72
CA SER A 680 12.03 -44.42 37.67
C SER A 680 10.88 -43.41 37.64
N THR A 681 11.01 -42.31 38.39
CA THR A 681 10.02 -41.22 38.41
C THR A 681 10.01 -40.48 37.07
N TRP A 682 11.18 -40.21 36.49
CA TRP A 682 11.28 -39.62 35.15
C TRP A 682 10.63 -40.52 34.10
N GLN A 683 10.91 -41.82 34.14
CA GLN A 683 10.37 -42.79 33.20
C GLN A 683 8.84 -42.91 33.29
N SER A 684 8.26 -42.91 34.50
CA SER A 684 6.81 -43.07 34.67
C SER A 684 6.06 -41.78 34.35
N GLU A 685 6.57 -40.63 34.81
CA GLU A 685 5.81 -39.37 34.76
C GLU A 685 6.05 -38.55 33.48
N LEU A 686 7.17 -38.76 32.79
CA LEU A 686 7.54 -38.02 31.56
C LEU A 686 7.67 -38.94 30.34
N LYS A 687 7.00 -40.09 30.37
CA LYS A 687 6.96 -41.05 29.26
C LYS A 687 6.41 -40.39 27.99
N GLY A 688 7.27 -40.30 26.96
CA GLY A 688 6.94 -39.69 25.67
C GLY A 688 6.93 -38.17 25.67
N PHE A 689 7.60 -37.52 26.64
CA PHE A 689 7.75 -36.06 26.69
C PHE A 689 9.09 -35.61 26.07
N GLY A 690 9.86 -36.55 25.49
CA GLY A 690 11.07 -36.22 24.74
C GLY A 690 12.32 -35.92 25.58
N SER A 691 12.34 -36.34 26.85
CA SER A 691 13.40 -35.95 27.80
C SER A 691 14.09 -37.11 28.52
N TYR A 692 13.54 -38.33 28.47
CA TYR A 692 14.04 -39.44 29.28
C TYR A 692 15.35 -40.02 28.72
N PHE A 693 15.48 -40.17 27.40
CA PHE A 693 16.72 -40.64 26.80
C PHE A 693 17.89 -39.69 27.08
N ALA A 694 17.65 -38.38 26.97
CA ALA A 694 18.64 -37.35 27.30
C ALA A 694 19.05 -37.43 28.78
N PHE A 695 18.11 -37.71 29.69
CA PHE A 695 18.39 -37.97 31.11
C PHE A 695 19.28 -39.21 31.30
N LEU A 696 18.94 -40.34 30.67
CA LEU A 696 19.72 -41.56 30.75
C LEU A 696 21.14 -41.36 30.25
N ARG A 697 21.31 -40.66 29.11
CA ARG A 697 22.62 -40.42 28.51
C ARG A 697 23.49 -39.52 29.38
N ARG A 698 22.98 -38.37 29.83
CA ARG A 698 23.79 -37.43 30.63
C ARG A 698 24.17 -37.98 32.01
N ASN A 699 23.44 -38.98 32.50
CA ASN A 699 23.70 -39.69 33.76
C ASN A 699 24.43 -41.03 33.58
N ASP A 700 24.91 -41.35 32.37
CA ASP A 700 25.68 -42.57 32.09
C ASP A 700 24.89 -43.88 32.37
N LEU A 701 23.56 -43.84 32.21
CA LEU A 701 22.64 -44.96 32.46
C LEU A 701 22.15 -45.64 31.17
N ALA A 702 22.29 -45.00 30.01
CA ALA A 702 21.64 -45.43 28.77
C ALA A 702 22.03 -46.85 28.32
N THR A 703 23.34 -47.16 28.27
CA THR A 703 23.84 -48.48 27.83
C THR A 703 23.36 -49.61 28.72
N GLY A 704 23.38 -49.42 30.05
CA GLY A 704 22.94 -50.42 31.02
C GLY A 704 21.43 -50.63 31.00
N GLN A 705 20.65 -49.54 30.97
CA GLN A 705 19.18 -49.60 31.04
C GLN A 705 18.56 -50.10 29.74
N LEU A 706 19.10 -49.69 28.60
CA LEU A 706 18.56 -50.03 27.27
C LEU A 706 19.26 -51.22 26.62
N LYS A 707 20.37 -51.71 27.20
CA LYS A 707 21.22 -52.79 26.66
C LYS A 707 21.72 -52.48 25.25
N ILE A 708 22.09 -51.23 25.03
CA ILE A 708 22.62 -50.71 23.76
C ILE A 708 24.14 -50.58 23.82
N GLU A 709 24.76 -50.61 22.65
CA GLU A 709 26.18 -50.34 22.46
C GLU A 709 26.51 -48.87 22.69
N SER A 710 27.78 -48.58 23.03
CA SER A 710 28.21 -47.21 23.36
C SER A 710 27.94 -46.20 22.24
N TYR A 711 28.07 -46.62 20.97
CA TYR A 711 27.86 -45.75 19.81
C TYR A 711 26.39 -45.43 19.54
N GLN A 712 25.47 -46.27 20.04
CA GLN A 712 24.02 -46.09 19.84
C GLN A 712 23.45 -44.98 20.73
N GLN A 713 24.23 -44.42 21.66
CA GLN A 713 23.84 -43.24 22.45
C GLN A 713 23.65 -41.97 21.60
N LEU A 714 24.10 -42.00 20.34
CA LEU A 714 23.82 -41.02 19.30
C LEU A 714 23.15 -41.73 18.12
N LEU A 715 22.19 -41.07 17.49
CA LEU A 715 21.60 -41.57 16.25
C LEU A 715 22.55 -41.34 15.06
N PRO A 716 22.49 -42.19 14.02
CA PRO A 716 23.20 -41.91 12.80
C PRO A 716 22.59 -40.70 12.07
N ILE A 717 23.43 -39.88 11.46
CA ILE A 717 22.99 -38.94 10.42
C ILE A 717 22.37 -39.78 9.28
N PRO A 718 21.18 -39.43 8.76
CA PRO A 718 20.57 -40.18 7.67
C PRO A 718 21.52 -40.34 6.48
N GLN A 719 21.60 -41.55 5.93
CA GLN A 719 22.56 -41.86 4.87
C GLN A 719 22.31 -41.01 3.61
N GLN A 720 21.05 -40.66 3.34
CA GLN A 720 20.64 -39.80 2.24
C GLN A 720 21.28 -38.41 2.30
N GLU A 721 21.50 -37.87 3.51
CA GLU A 721 22.13 -36.56 3.74
C GLU A 721 23.66 -36.64 3.60
N ILE A 722 24.25 -37.78 3.94
CA ILE A 722 25.67 -38.08 3.74
C ILE A 722 25.97 -38.27 2.24
N ASP A 723 25.08 -38.98 1.53
CA ASP A 723 25.23 -39.30 0.11
C ASP A 723 24.80 -38.14 -0.81
N TYR A 724 24.23 -37.06 -0.27
CA TYR A 724 23.82 -35.89 -1.04
C TYR A 724 25.03 -35.27 -1.76
N PRO A 725 24.92 -34.89 -3.05
CA PRO A 725 26.03 -34.27 -3.78
C PRO A 725 26.61 -33.07 -3.03
N ASP A 726 27.93 -33.03 -2.92
CA ASP A 726 28.68 -31.98 -2.20
C ASP A 726 28.41 -31.88 -0.68
N SER A 727 27.77 -32.89 -0.08
CA SER A 727 27.59 -32.96 1.38
C SER A 727 28.94 -32.98 2.12
N LYS A 728 29.02 -32.15 3.16
CA LYS A 728 30.17 -32.10 4.09
C LYS A 728 29.83 -32.69 5.46
N LEU A 729 28.69 -33.36 5.57
CA LEU A 729 28.23 -33.93 6.84
C LEU A 729 29.08 -35.15 7.20
N ILE A 730 29.44 -35.23 8.47
CA ILE A 730 30.22 -36.35 9.01
C ILE A 730 29.28 -37.23 9.81
N GLN A 731 29.35 -38.54 9.53
CA GLN A 731 28.57 -39.53 10.26
C GLN A 731 29.00 -39.60 11.74
N ASN A 732 28.03 -39.82 12.63
CA ASN A 732 28.31 -40.00 14.04
C ASN A 732 29.21 -41.24 14.30
N PRO A 733 30.09 -41.20 15.32
CA PRO A 733 31.01 -42.29 15.60
C PRO A 733 30.30 -43.65 15.73
N GLY A 734 30.88 -44.69 15.14
CA GLY A 734 30.33 -46.06 15.16
C GLY A 734 29.27 -46.37 14.10
N TRP A 735 28.75 -45.35 13.38
CA TRP A 735 27.73 -45.53 12.35
C TRP A 735 28.23 -45.49 10.89
N GLY A 736 29.52 -45.19 10.68
CA GLY A 736 30.13 -45.21 9.34
C GLY A 736 30.21 -46.64 8.78
N LYS A 737 30.16 -46.78 7.44
CA LYS A 737 30.43 -48.06 6.78
C LYS A 737 31.75 -48.62 7.29
N LYS A 738 31.76 -49.81 7.90
CA LYS A 738 32.96 -50.64 7.90
C LYS A 738 33.33 -50.78 6.42
N GLN A 739 34.46 -50.21 6.00
CA GLN A 739 35.05 -50.61 4.73
C GLN A 739 35.09 -52.13 4.74
N GLU A 740 34.48 -52.74 3.72
CA GLU A 740 34.61 -54.16 3.47
C GLU A 740 36.09 -54.50 3.55
N GLU A 741 36.46 -55.26 4.59
CA GLU A 741 37.62 -56.12 4.49
C GLU A 741 37.38 -56.94 3.24
N THR A 742 38.17 -56.65 2.21
CA THR A 742 38.30 -57.46 1.02
C THR A 742 38.77 -58.83 1.48
N ALA A 743 37.82 -59.69 1.82
CA ALA A 743 38.02 -61.11 1.87
C ALA A 743 38.25 -61.56 0.42
N THR A 744 39.50 -61.50 -0.02
CA THR A 744 40.01 -62.41 -1.04
C THR A 744 39.59 -63.82 -0.64
N PHE A 745 38.67 -64.43 -1.39
CA PHE A 745 38.82 -65.74 -2.00
C PHE A 745 37.87 -65.91 -3.18
#